data_AF-A0A2V8TV12-F1
#
_entry.id   AF-A0A2V8TV12-F1
#
_cell.length_a   1.000
_cell.length_b   1.000
_cell.length_c   1.000
_cell.angle_alpha   90.00
_cell.angle_beta   90.00
_cell.angle_gamma   90.00
#
_symmetry.space_group_name_H-M   'P 1'
#
loop_
_entity.id
_entity.type
_entity.pdbx_description
1 polymer ?
#
loop_
_entity_poly.entity_id
_entity_poly.type
_entity_poly.pdbx_seq_one_letter_code
_entity_poly.pdbx_strand_id
1 'polypeptide(L)'
;MRRLRRLGAVSIAYAAIVVAAVFMFGLGLNLAGRDPATNVDGSGGGRQKDARLVDRFGPNSSYFFWQRTNLPHAQDRTPGLSPFGDAFKTIEIPRDRHGLVLTPLGFVNLRNPHALDALPPGLKRSATHTRAGRGGLAPGANIVQVSEAAIADLGIDAIQTELQRSGRIVGVLPERAFVVRAHGAAELERLADLPFVESMMPYHHGFKIARTLGRAPMIQKSRARSSTLELMVAAWPGSTADDLARMRRGVEAVAGARAVSDYADDGTVLRVDAPASKVAAIAAVDEVGATQEIPEMMLANAEAASLVMTGSVEDTLGAKPYHDIGLDGGGIDTNGDGQRDNVTTNGDTVPPQIVAVTDNGLSLDSVQFSQTATQVLDLSHPIGPHHRKVQAIQNLLDDGSTCDGELYGSGTHGNVVSGAIAGWPSGVGAFASKQILLGRPLITGINLDGVARGARILMQDAAGPGNLETRMESARDGGNNVHLHVMPFGVPNFDNILFNIENGQYSVDSQQIDTFLVNNRDYMVFVPVGNQGLASSNIAHRLYPDLFDGTKLDNDTNKPVGPEIPPPATAKDIVTVGSHRYDMQTYAGTTNMEEISSAWSSRGPATEVSGRTAPLLMSAGEDYSGLFGAPGTTGVAVFRSRDNDNFAPVEAQLDEDNLGTSYASAYATGAGAIVRDYFAQGFYPTGSRTVNDRLPSPGVSGSLVKAALIASANFLEGIPVNDYPNANDQLVGQSRSVNLGSVGGFPVGVIGNNEQGYGRIQLSNVLPIPNWPPSKAIGLPDTPEYPAAGLLIFDDIATGEKPIG
;
A
#
# COMPACT_ATOMS: atom_id res chain seq x y z
N MET A 1 -11.03 -70.85 51.89
CA MET A 1 -10.43 -70.69 53.23
C MET A 1 -10.43 -69.22 53.59
N ARG A 2 -11.10 -68.88 54.71
CA ARG A 2 -11.03 -67.68 55.59
C ARG A 2 -10.93 -66.28 54.94
N ARG A 3 -11.70 -65.24 55.31
CA ARG A 3 -12.87 -64.91 56.18
C ARG A 3 -13.08 -63.40 55.89
N LEU A 4 -14.19 -62.89 55.34
CA LEU A 4 -15.49 -62.52 55.95
C LEU A 4 -15.47 -61.55 57.16
N ARG A 5 -16.22 -60.44 57.00
CA ARG A 5 -16.97 -59.54 57.96
C ARG A 5 -16.49 -58.07 57.91
N ARG A 6 -17.33 -57.01 57.95
CA ARG A 6 -18.79 -56.73 58.07
C ARG A 6 -18.97 -55.22 57.71
N LEU A 7 -19.94 -54.82 56.88
CA LEU A 7 -21.26 -54.24 57.24
C LEU A 7 -21.25 -52.98 58.14
N GLY A 8 -21.76 -51.86 57.61
CA GLY A 8 -22.22 -50.70 58.38
C GLY A 8 -22.41 -49.42 57.55
N ALA A 9 -23.63 -49.20 57.02
CA ALA A 9 -24.11 -47.89 56.55
C ALA A 9 -24.06 -46.86 57.71
N VAL A 10 -23.84 -45.57 57.51
CA VAL A 10 -24.86 -44.58 57.11
C VAL A 10 -24.16 -43.21 56.97
N SER A 11 -24.32 -42.62 55.78
CA SER A 11 -24.64 -41.21 55.46
C SER A 11 -23.80 -40.03 55.95
N ILE A 12 -23.63 -39.08 55.00
CA ILE A 12 -23.18 -37.67 55.13
C ILE A 12 -21.66 -37.47 54.97
N ALA A 13 -21.15 -37.64 53.74
CA ALA A 13 -19.93 -36.95 53.27
C ALA A 13 -19.67 -37.03 51.74
N TYR A 14 -20.40 -37.86 50.97
CA TYR A 14 -20.13 -38.07 49.53
C TYR A 14 -21.15 -37.49 48.55
N ALA A 15 -22.18 -36.79 49.05
CA ALA A 15 -23.21 -36.14 48.22
C ALA A 15 -22.84 -34.69 47.80
N ALA A 16 -21.71 -34.14 48.27
CA ALA A 16 -21.27 -32.79 47.91
C ALA A 16 -20.19 -32.75 46.82
N ILE A 17 -19.60 -33.88 46.43
CA ILE A 17 -18.48 -33.91 45.46
C ILE A 17 -18.84 -34.61 44.13
N VAL A 18 -19.95 -35.37 44.07
CA VAL A 18 -20.40 -36.04 42.83
C VAL A 18 -21.48 -35.27 42.06
N VAL A 19 -22.09 -34.23 42.66
CA VAL A 19 -23.04 -33.33 41.96
C VAL A 19 -22.33 -32.23 41.15
N ALA A 20 -21.02 -32.02 41.35
CA ALA A 20 -20.24 -31.03 40.58
C ALA A 20 -19.53 -31.60 39.33
N ALA A 21 -19.50 -32.93 39.12
CA ALA A 21 -18.70 -33.56 38.07
C ALA A 21 -19.50 -34.25 36.94
N VAL A 22 -20.83 -34.31 37.01
CA VAL A 22 -21.68 -34.96 35.98
C VAL A 22 -22.44 -33.94 35.10
N PHE A 23 -22.28 -32.63 35.32
CA PHE A 23 -22.87 -31.60 34.46
C PHE A 23 -21.95 -31.12 33.32
N MET A 24 -20.72 -31.64 33.21
CA MET A 24 -19.70 -31.08 32.32
C MET A 24 -19.31 -31.97 31.13
N PHE A 25 -19.82 -33.20 30.98
CA PHE A 25 -19.48 -34.03 29.82
C PHE A 25 -20.62 -34.98 29.41
N GLY A 26 -21.21 -34.72 28.24
CA GLY A 26 -21.76 -35.76 27.35
C GLY A 26 -23.28 -35.90 27.26
N LEU A 27 -23.89 -35.32 26.22
CA LEU A 27 -24.78 -35.99 25.24
C LEU A 27 -25.45 -34.95 24.33
N GLY A 28 -25.23 -35.07 23.01
CA GLY A 28 -25.99 -34.27 22.03
C GLY A 28 -25.49 -34.31 20.59
N LEU A 29 -25.14 -35.49 20.07
CA LEU A 29 -25.06 -35.72 18.62
C LEU A 29 -26.46 -35.55 17.99
N ASN A 30 -26.49 -34.80 16.89
CA ASN A 30 -27.32 -34.93 15.69
C ASN A 30 -28.59 -35.82 15.75
N LEU A 31 -29.76 -35.25 15.47
CA LEU A 31 -30.52 -35.45 14.21
C LEU A 31 -31.98 -34.97 14.29
N ALA A 32 -32.43 -34.39 13.16
CA ALA A 32 -33.80 -34.27 12.65
C ALA A 32 -34.76 -33.34 13.45
N GLY A 33 -35.33 -32.29 12.87
CA GLY A 33 -35.93 -32.20 11.54
C GLY A 33 -37.41 -32.57 11.61
N ARG A 34 -38.28 -31.55 11.81
CA ARG A 34 -39.69 -31.40 11.36
C ARG A 34 -40.51 -30.51 12.31
N ASP A 35 -40.76 -29.28 11.87
CA ASP A 35 -42.09 -28.70 11.55
C ASP A 35 -43.29 -28.83 12.52
N PRO A 36 -44.19 -27.82 12.62
CA PRO A 36 -44.82 -27.24 11.44
C PRO A 36 -45.06 -25.72 11.41
N ALA A 37 -45.19 -25.24 10.18
CA ALA A 37 -45.91 -24.04 9.81
C ALA A 37 -47.26 -23.91 10.54
N THR A 38 -47.50 -22.75 11.15
CA THR A 38 -48.85 -22.21 11.32
C THR A 38 -48.85 -20.69 11.13
N ASN A 39 -49.58 -20.31 10.08
CA ASN A 39 -50.36 -19.11 9.89
C ASN A 39 -49.66 -17.76 9.68
N VAL A 40 -49.67 -17.40 8.39
CA VAL A 40 -49.93 -16.06 7.88
C VAL A 40 -51.05 -15.38 8.66
N ASP A 41 -50.71 -14.29 9.35
CA ASP A 41 -51.54 -13.10 9.58
C ASP A 41 -50.52 -11.95 9.69
N GLY A 42 -50.45 -11.00 8.76
CA GLY A 42 -51.49 -9.99 8.59
C GLY A 42 -51.20 -8.83 9.55
N SER A 43 -50.39 -7.87 9.10
CA SER A 43 -50.23 -6.51 9.68
C SER A 43 -49.85 -6.38 11.15
N GLY A 44 -48.66 -5.84 11.43
CA GLY A 44 -48.36 -5.30 12.76
C GLY A 44 -46.90 -4.87 12.91
N GLY A 45 -46.65 -3.57 12.80
CA GLY A 45 -45.35 -2.98 13.15
C GLY A 45 -45.00 -3.26 14.61
N GLY A 46 -44.05 -4.16 14.83
CA GLY A 46 -43.47 -4.45 16.13
C GLY A 46 -41.99 -4.16 16.09
N ARG A 47 -41.55 -3.10 16.78
CA ARG A 47 -40.14 -2.81 17.05
C ARG A 47 -39.47 -4.05 17.64
N GLN A 48 -38.54 -4.65 16.90
CA GLN A 48 -37.71 -5.74 17.38
C GLN A 48 -36.87 -5.21 18.55
N LYS A 49 -37.15 -5.70 19.75
CA LYS A 49 -36.42 -5.34 20.97
C LYS A 49 -34.95 -5.73 20.83
N ASP A 50 -34.11 -4.73 21.09
CA ASP A 50 -32.66 -4.76 21.30
C ASP A 50 -32.10 -6.12 21.72
N ALA A 51 -31.60 -6.89 20.75
CA ALA A 51 -30.46 -7.75 21.00
C ALA A 51 -29.28 -6.79 21.26
N ARG A 52 -28.74 -6.80 22.48
CA ARG A 52 -27.61 -5.91 22.81
C ARG A 52 -26.46 -6.29 21.89
N LEU A 53 -25.86 -5.29 21.26
CA LEU A 53 -24.72 -5.41 20.35
C LEU A 53 -23.57 -6.25 20.95
N VAL A 54 -23.50 -6.30 22.28
CA VAL A 54 -22.54 -7.06 23.10
C VAL A 54 -22.72 -8.59 22.97
N ASP A 55 -23.94 -9.07 22.75
CA ASP A 55 -24.25 -10.51 22.74
C ASP A 55 -23.96 -11.18 21.38
N ARG A 56 -23.54 -10.40 20.38
CA ARG A 56 -23.25 -10.86 18.99
C ARG A 56 -21.78 -11.16 18.74
N PHE A 57 -20.89 -10.73 19.62
CA PHE A 57 -19.46 -10.69 19.38
C PHE A 57 -18.71 -11.50 20.44
N GLY A 58 -17.93 -12.49 20.01
CA GLY A 58 -17.08 -13.28 20.91
C GLY A 58 -16.00 -12.42 21.59
N PRO A 59 -15.32 -12.96 22.62
CA PRO A 59 -14.29 -12.23 23.39
C PRO A 59 -13.08 -11.74 22.56
N ASN A 60 -12.95 -12.18 21.31
CA ASN A 60 -11.89 -11.82 20.35
C ASN A 60 -12.36 -10.84 19.25
N SER A 61 -13.52 -10.21 19.40
CA SER A 61 -14.06 -9.29 18.39
C SER A 61 -13.33 -7.94 18.36
N SER A 62 -12.95 -7.51 17.15
CA SER A 62 -12.38 -6.17 16.87
C SER A 62 -13.27 -5.04 17.39
N TYR A 63 -14.60 -5.24 17.40
CA TYR A 63 -15.57 -4.29 17.94
C TYR A 63 -15.30 -3.92 19.42
N PHE A 64 -14.96 -4.90 20.27
CA PHE A 64 -14.65 -4.64 21.68
C PHE A 64 -13.22 -4.15 21.92
N PHE A 65 -12.31 -4.38 20.97
CA PHE A 65 -10.98 -3.78 20.99
C PHE A 65 -11.08 -2.26 20.83
N TRP A 66 -11.84 -1.79 19.83
CA TRP A 66 -11.97 -0.37 19.51
C TRP A 66 -12.75 0.45 20.54
N GLN A 67 -13.72 -0.14 21.25
CA GLN A 67 -14.41 0.55 22.36
C GLN A 67 -13.52 0.80 23.59
N ARG A 68 -12.38 0.09 23.73
CA ARG A 68 -11.47 0.19 24.89
C ARG A 68 -10.30 1.15 24.65
N THR A 69 -9.99 1.47 23.40
CA THR A 69 -8.95 2.43 23.00
C THR A 69 -9.52 3.86 22.93
N ASN A 70 -9.47 4.59 24.04
CA ASN A 70 -9.61 6.05 23.98
C ASN A 70 -8.39 6.63 23.25
N LEU A 71 -8.62 7.27 22.10
CA LEU A 71 -7.56 7.86 21.29
C LEU A 71 -7.01 9.17 21.94
N PRO A 72 -5.70 9.43 21.89
CA PRO A 72 -5.10 10.65 22.44
C PRO A 72 -5.39 11.89 21.58
N HIS A 73 -5.74 13.03 22.20
CA HIS A 73 -5.91 14.30 21.49
C HIS A 73 -4.58 14.88 20.98
N ALA A 74 -4.50 15.20 19.68
CA ALA A 74 -3.43 16.02 19.11
C ALA A 74 -3.35 17.36 19.85
N GLN A 75 -2.12 17.84 20.07
CA GLN A 75 -1.83 19.09 20.75
C GLN A 75 -1.35 20.10 19.72
N ASP A 76 -1.96 21.29 19.73
CA ASP A 76 -1.50 22.41 18.91
C ASP A 76 -0.05 22.74 19.23
N ARG A 77 0.68 23.19 18.20
CA ARG A 77 2.03 23.68 18.33
C ARG A 77 2.04 25.00 19.08
N THR A 78 3.11 25.22 19.84
CA THR A 78 3.37 26.55 20.40
C THR A 78 3.63 27.52 19.24
N PRO A 79 2.97 28.70 19.20
CA PRO A 79 3.25 29.71 18.18
C PRO A 79 4.74 30.10 18.13
N GLY A 80 5.25 30.45 16.96
CA GLY A 80 6.62 30.90 16.77
C GLY A 80 7.68 29.80 16.61
N LEU A 81 7.30 28.53 16.55
CA LEU A 81 8.23 27.41 16.28
C LEU A 81 8.60 27.28 14.79
N SER A 82 7.81 27.88 13.90
CA SER A 82 8.09 27.89 12.46
C SER A 82 9.23 28.85 12.11
N PRO A 83 10.27 28.43 11.38
CA PRO A 83 11.35 29.31 10.93
C PRO A 83 10.87 30.36 9.92
N PHE A 84 9.72 30.13 9.26
CA PHE A 84 9.07 31.11 8.40
C PHE A 84 8.29 32.19 9.18
N GLY A 85 8.20 32.08 10.52
CA GLY A 85 7.27 32.86 11.35
C GLY A 85 5.81 32.41 11.16
N ASP A 86 4.89 32.92 11.96
CA ASP A 86 3.48 32.49 11.92
C ASP A 86 2.66 33.22 10.82
N ALA A 87 3.16 34.37 10.35
CA ALA A 87 2.48 35.20 9.36
C ALA A 87 2.77 34.80 7.90
N PHE A 88 3.84 34.05 7.65
CA PHE A 88 4.21 33.64 6.29
C PHE A 88 3.23 32.57 5.77
N LYS A 89 2.44 32.97 4.78
CA LYS A 89 1.57 32.09 3.98
C LYS A 89 2.29 31.65 2.71
N THR A 90 1.84 30.57 2.09
CA THR A 90 2.35 30.11 0.80
C THR A 90 2.29 31.22 -0.24
N ILE A 91 3.25 31.26 -1.17
CA ILE A 91 3.21 32.20 -2.29
C ILE A 91 2.02 31.81 -3.18
N GLU A 92 1.17 32.78 -3.52
CA GLU A 92 -0.03 32.56 -4.33
C GLU A 92 0.32 31.93 -5.69
N ILE A 93 -0.58 31.08 -6.20
CA ILE A 93 -0.45 30.48 -7.52
C ILE A 93 -0.95 31.49 -8.56
N PRO A 94 -0.07 32.07 -9.39
CA PRO A 94 -0.51 33.01 -10.39
C PRO A 94 -1.22 32.27 -11.53
N ARG A 95 -2.21 32.95 -12.13
CA ARG A 95 -2.93 32.43 -13.32
C ARG A 95 -2.04 32.36 -14.55
N ASP A 96 -1.10 33.29 -14.67
CA ASP A 96 -0.06 33.28 -15.70
C ASP A 96 1.26 32.85 -15.07
N ARG A 97 1.84 31.79 -15.60
CA ARG A 97 3.07 31.15 -15.09
C ARG A 97 4.27 31.36 -16.01
N HIS A 98 4.09 32.06 -17.13
CA HIS A 98 5.13 32.24 -18.13
C HIS A 98 6.33 33.01 -17.53
N GLY A 99 7.53 32.43 -17.62
CA GLY A 99 8.76 33.01 -17.06
C GLY A 99 8.89 32.90 -15.53
N LEU A 100 8.02 32.13 -14.87
CA LEU A 100 8.15 31.78 -13.46
C LEU A 100 8.76 30.39 -13.30
N VAL A 101 9.27 30.09 -12.11
CA VAL A 101 9.76 28.76 -11.72
C VAL A 101 9.04 28.31 -10.47
N LEU A 102 8.55 27.06 -10.46
CA LEU A 102 7.96 26.48 -9.27
C LEU A 102 9.07 26.08 -8.28
N THR A 103 9.10 26.74 -7.13
CA THR A 103 10.00 26.45 -6.02
C THR A 103 9.23 25.75 -4.89
N PRO A 104 9.91 25.19 -3.87
CA PRO A 104 9.24 24.60 -2.70
C PRO A 104 8.31 25.56 -1.93
N LEU A 105 8.43 26.87 -2.15
CA LEU A 105 7.58 27.89 -1.52
C LEU A 105 6.49 28.46 -2.45
N GLY A 106 6.50 28.09 -3.73
CA GLY A 106 5.57 28.53 -4.77
C GLY A 106 6.28 29.08 -6.02
N PHE A 107 5.52 29.71 -6.91
CA PHE A 107 6.04 30.27 -8.16
C PHE A 107 6.85 31.55 -7.94
N VAL A 108 8.06 31.61 -8.51
CA VAL A 108 8.98 32.73 -8.36
C VAL A 108 9.52 33.17 -9.71
N ASN A 109 9.56 34.48 -9.95
CA ASN A 109 10.33 35.04 -11.04
C ASN A 109 11.79 35.18 -10.61
N LEU A 110 12.71 34.42 -11.20
CA LEU A 110 14.12 34.43 -10.78
C LEU A 110 14.83 35.76 -11.11
N ARG A 111 14.37 36.52 -12.11
CA ARG A 111 14.92 37.84 -12.45
C ARG A 111 14.52 38.90 -11.44
N ASN A 112 13.32 38.75 -10.87
CA ASN A 112 12.77 39.69 -9.90
C ASN A 112 11.99 38.97 -8.78
N PRO A 113 12.69 38.41 -7.78
CA PRO A 113 12.09 37.52 -6.79
C PRO A 113 11.39 38.26 -5.64
N HIS A 114 10.60 39.31 -5.92
CA HIS A 114 9.88 40.07 -4.89
C HIS A 114 8.97 39.21 -4.00
N ALA A 115 8.44 38.10 -4.53
CA ALA A 115 7.65 37.14 -3.77
C ALA A 115 8.43 36.56 -2.56
N LEU A 116 9.77 36.56 -2.62
CA LEU A 116 10.63 36.10 -1.55
C LEU A 116 11.02 37.20 -0.57
N ASP A 117 10.63 38.46 -0.79
CA ASP A 117 10.93 39.56 0.12
C ASP A 117 10.31 39.34 1.51
N ALA A 118 9.21 38.60 1.58
CA ALA A 118 8.55 38.19 2.81
C ALA A 118 9.32 37.11 3.61
N LEU A 119 10.36 36.49 3.05
CA LEU A 119 11.17 35.52 3.78
C LEU A 119 11.94 36.18 4.93
N PRO A 120 12.00 35.56 6.11
CA PRO A 120 12.89 35.97 7.18
C PRO A 120 14.36 36.06 6.71
N PRO A 121 15.17 37.02 7.21
CA PRO A 121 16.52 37.26 6.72
C PRO A 121 17.44 36.02 6.70
N GLY A 122 17.35 35.15 7.72
CA GLY A 122 18.16 33.92 7.79
C GLY A 122 17.79 32.85 6.75
N LEU A 123 16.61 32.97 6.12
CA LEU A 123 16.15 32.06 5.07
C LEU A 123 16.52 32.55 3.67
N LYS A 124 17.04 33.77 3.55
CA LYS A 124 17.50 34.34 2.29
C LYS A 124 18.97 34.02 2.04
N ARG A 125 19.33 33.90 0.76
CA ARG A 125 20.69 33.76 0.29
C ARG A 125 20.95 34.89 -0.70
N SER A 126 22.00 35.67 -0.46
CA SER A 126 22.37 36.79 -1.34
C SER A 126 23.18 36.29 -2.53
N ALA A 127 22.92 36.85 -3.71
CA ALA A 127 23.78 36.65 -4.87
C ALA A 127 25.14 37.32 -4.64
N THR A 128 26.20 36.67 -5.10
CA THR A 128 27.57 37.20 -5.11
C THR A 128 28.04 37.51 -6.53
N HIS A 129 27.39 36.92 -7.54
CA HIS A 129 27.66 37.14 -8.96
C HIS A 129 26.33 37.51 -9.62
N THR A 130 26.26 38.63 -10.33
CA THR A 130 25.02 39.09 -10.96
C THR A 130 25.24 39.39 -12.44
N ARG A 131 24.21 39.12 -13.24
CA ARG A 131 24.18 39.47 -14.67
C ARG A 131 22.92 40.28 -14.95
N ALA A 132 23.10 41.45 -15.57
CA ALA A 132 22.01 42.35 -15.87
C ALA A 132 20.90 41.63 -16.67
N GLY A 133 19.65 41.74 -16.20
CA GLY A 133 18.50 41.10 -16.84
C GLY A 133 18.36 39.59 -16.63
N ARG A 134 19.32 38.91 -15.99
CA ARG A 134 19.28 37.45 -15.74
C ARG A 134 19.21 37.06 -14.26
N GLY A 135 19.42 37.99 -13.34
CA GLY A 135 19.44 37.69 -11.90
C GLY A 135 20.85 37.44 -11.38
N GLY A 136 21.03 36.49 -10.45
CA GLY A 136 22.33 36.24 -9.85
C GLY A 136 22.54 34.85 -9.26
N LEU A 137 23.78 34.55 -8.92
CA LEU A 137 24.26 33.28 -8.38
C LEU A 137 25.08 33.49 -7.12
N ALA A 138 25.27 32.42 -6.35
CA ALA A 138 26.21 32.35 -5.25
C ALA A 138 26.93 30.98 -5.24
N PRO A 139 28.12 30.86 -4.61
CA PRO A 139 28.69 29.55 -4.33
C PRO A 139 27.65 28.68 -3.63
N GLY A 140 27.60 27.37 -3.90
CA GLY A 140 26.56 26.47 -3.44
C GLY A 140 25.48 26.21 -4.50
N ALA A 141 24.27 25.88 -4.04
CA ALA A 141 23.14 25.56 -4.93
C ALA A 141 22.49 26.83 -5.51
N ASN A 142 22.17 26.79 -6.80
CA ASN A 142 21.52 27.85 -7.56
C ASN A 142 20.41 27.28 -8.42
N ILE A 143 19.35 28.07 -8.64
CA ILE A 143 18.31 27.77 -9.61
C ILE A 143 18.69 28.44 -10.92
N VAL A 144 18.67 27.68 -12.01
CA VAL A 144 18.99 28.15 -13.37
C VAL A 144 17.84 27.78 -14.28
N GLN A 145 17.11 28.78 -14.76
CA GLN A 145 16.08 28.62 -15.77
C GLN A 145 16.69 28.75 -17.17
N VAL A 146 16.36 27.80 -18.03
CA VAL A 146 16.88 27.68 -19.39
C VAL A 146 15.83 28.15 -20.38
N SER A 147 16.22 28.92 -21.39
CA SER A 147 15.29 29.50 -22.39
C SER A 147 14.59 28.44 -23.23
N GLU A 148 13.34 28.70 -23.60
CA GLU A 148 12.50 27.79 -24.40
C GLU A 148 13.13 27.50 -25.76
N ALA A 149 13.62 28.55 -26.43
CA ALA A 149 14.35 28.44 -27.69
C ALA A 149 15.55 27.48 -27.58
N ALA A 150 16.32 27.55 -26.49
CA ALA A 150 17.47 26.67 -26.32
C ALA A 150 17.09 25.21 -26.10
N ILE A 151 15.94 24.92 -25.46
CA ILE A 151 15.48 23.53 -25.34
C ILE A 151 15.10 22.99 -26.71
N ALA A 152 14.38 23.78 -27.51
CA ALA A 152 14.03 23.42 -28.88
C ALA A 152 15.27 23.24 -29.78
N ASP A 153 16.28 24.11 -29.64
CA ASP A 153 17.45 24.14 -30.52
C ASP A 153 18.53 23.12 -30.12
N LEU A 154 18.77 22.91 -28.82
CA LEU A 154 19.89 22.10 -28.30
C LEU A 154 19.45 20.75 -27.74
N GLY A 155 18.19 20.62 -27.30
CA GLY A 155 17.71 19.47 -26.55
C GLY A 155 18.19 19.45 -25.09
N ILE A 156 17.42 18.78 -24.22
CA ILE A 156 17.65 18.79 -22.78
C ILE A 156 18.96 18.10 -22.36
N ASP A 157 19.38 17.05 -23.07
CA ASP A 157 20.61 16.30 -22.78
C ASP A 157 21.87 17.14 -23.00
N ALA A 158 21.89 17.94 -24.09
CA ALA A 158 23.00 18.84 -24.39
C ALA A 158 23.08 19.96 -23.35
N ILE A 159 21.93 20.50 -22.95
CA ILE A 159 21.83 21.50 -21.88
C ILE A 159 22.35 20.93 -20.56
N GLN A 160 21.91 19.73 -20.16
CA GLN A 160 22.38 19.08 -18.94
C GLN A 160 23.89 18.82 -18.98
N THR A 161 24.41 18.33 -20.10
CA THR A 161 25.85 18.09 -20.29
C THR A 161 26.66 19.36 -20.11
N GLU A 162 26.19 20.49 -20.67
CA GLU A 162 26.89 21.76 -20.55
C GLU A 162 26.77 22.39 -19.16
N LEU A 163 25.60 22.26 -18.52
CA LEU A 163 25.42 22.64 -17.11
C LEU A 163 26.35 21.83 -16.19
N GLN A 164 26.53 20.54 -16.44
CA GLN A 164 27.42 19.65 -15.68
C GLN A 164 28.91 20.06 -15.76
N ARG A 165 29.32 20.78 -16.82
CA ARG A 165 30.66 21.38 -16.91
C ARG A 165 30.83 22.64 -16.04
N SER A 166 29.72 23.25 -15.66
CA SER A 166 29.67 24.48 -14.87
C SER A 166 29.32 24.22 -13.39
N GLY A 167 28.91 23.01 -13.03
CA GLY A 167 28.60 22.60 -11.66
C GLY A 167 27.86 21.25 -11.62
N ARG A 168 27.60 20.70 -10.43
CA ARG A 168 26.82 19.46 -10.31
C ARG A 168 25.33 19.75 -10.30
N ILE A 169 24.57 19.13 -11.19
CA ILE A 169 23.10 19.16 -11.12
C ILE A 169 22.65 18.29 -9.93
N VAL A 170 21.85 18.86 -9.03
CA VAL A 170 21.33 18.18 -7.82
C VAL A 170 19.81 18.15 -7.76
N GLY A 171 19.14 18.69 -8.77
CA GLY A 171 17.70 18.66 -8.90
C GLY A 171 17.24 19.32 -10.19
N VAL A 172 16.01 19.01 -10.56
CA VAL A 172 15.28 19.67 -11.65
C VAL A 172 14.00 20.24 -11.04
N LEU A 173 13.67 21.47 -11.42
CA LEU A 173 12.44 22.17 -11.03
C LEU A 173 11.55 22.33 -12.27
N PRO A 174 10.22 22.38 -12.09
CA PRO A 174 9.31 22.71 -13.18
C PRO A 174 9.65 24.06 -13.82
N GLU A 175 9.14 24.28 -15.04
CA GLU A 175 9.37 25.49 -15.82
C GLU A 175 10.82 25.71 -16.27
N ARG A 176 11.41 24.64 -16.83
CA ARG A 176 12.69 24.65 -17.53
C ARG A 176 13.86 25.02 -16.60
N ALA A 177 13.80 24.62 -15.33
CA ALA A 177 14.76 25.03 -14.33
C ALA A 177 15.55 23.86 -13.73
N PHE A 178 16.82 24.12 -13.44
CA PHE A 178 17.75 23.16 -12.83
C PHE A 178 18.28 23.71 -11.52
N VAL A 179 18.53 22.84 -10.55
CA VAL A 179 19.30 23.18 -9.35
C VAL A 179 20.74 22.74 -9.57
N VAL A 180 21.65 23.70 -9.70
CA VAL A 180 23.05 23.47 -10.01
C VAL A 180 23.92 23.94 -8.84
N ARG A 181 24.77 23.04 -8.33
CA ARG A 181 25.77 23.35 -7.30
C ARG A 181 27.09 23.75 -7.96
N ALA A 182 27.50 25.00 -7.71
CA ALA A 182 28.77 25.57 -8.17
C ALA A 182 29.56 26.08 -6.97
N HIS A 183 30.80 25.65 -6.78
CA HIS A 183 31.60 25.88 -5.59
C HIS A 183 32.56 27.08 -5.69
N GLY A 184 32.94 27.48 -6.91
CA GLY A 184 33.95 28.53 -7.13
C GLY A 184 33.53 29.62 -8.11
N ALA A 185 34.20 30.78 -8.05
CA ALA A 185 33.92 31.92 -8.93
C ALA A 185 33.99 31.57 -10.42
N ALA A 186 34.92 30.71 -10.83
CA ALA A 186 35.04 30.28 -12.23
C ALA A 186 33.84 29.44 -12.70
N GLU A 187 33.26 28.62 -11.83
CA GLU A 187 32.05 27.84 -12.13
C GLU A 187 30.82 28.74 -12.21
N LEU A 188 30.70 29.70 -11.29
CA LEU A 188 29.62 30.69 -11.30
C LEU A 188 29.68 31.58 -12.55
N GLU A 189 30.86 32.03 -12.95
CA GLU A 189 31.04 32.84 -14.17
C GLU A 189 30.66 32.04 -15.42
N ARG A 190 31.14 30.78 -15.53
CA ARG A 190 30.75 29.88 -16.62
C ARG A 190 29.25 29.68 -16.66
N LEU A 191 28.63 29.35 -15.53
CA LEU A 191 27.20 29.12 -15.42
C LEU A 191 26.39 30.36 -15.82
N ALA A 192 26.84 31.55 -15.42
CA ALA A 192 26.18 32.82 -15.74
C ALA A 192 26.29 33.20 -17.23
N ASP A 193 27.37 32.80 -17.89
CA ASP A 193 27.69 33.13 -19.28
C ASP A 193 27.12 32.17 -20.31
N LEU A 194 26.52 31.07 -19.87
CA LEU A 194 25.85 30.13 -20.76
C LEU A 194 24.76 30.85 -21.57
N PRO A 195 24.78 30.73 -22.91
CA PRO A 195 23.90 31.51 -23.79
C PRO A 195 22.42 31.16 -23.59
N PHE A 196 22.15 29.90 -23.22
CA PHE A 196 20.81 29.37 -22.99
C PHE A 196 20.22 29.70 -21.62
N VAL A 197 20.98 30.29 -20.70
CA VAL A 197 20.46 30.66 -19.37
C VAL A 197 19.58 31.90 -19.49
N GLU A 198 18.29 31.72 -19.22
CA GLU A 198 17.26 32.75 -19.29
C GLU A 198 17.22 33.61 -18.02
N SER A 199 17.31 32.94 -16.87
CA SER A 199 17.28 33.59 -15.56
C SER A 199 17.90 32.68 -14.48
N MET A 200 18.40 33.27 -13.39
CA MET A 200 19.10 32.54 -12.34
C MET A 200 18.99 33.23 -10.98
N MET A 201 18.98 32.43 -9.91
CA MET A 201 18.89 32.91 -8.53
C MET A 201 19.61 31.94 -7.59
N PRO A 202 20.23 32.39 -6.48
CA PRO A 202 20.72 31.48 -5.46
C PRO A 202 19.57 30.63 -4.88
N TYR A 203 19.84 29.37 -4.58
CA TYR A 203 18.86 28.52 -3.89
C TYR A 203 18.75 28.99 -2.43
N HIS A 204 17.68 29.69 -2.10
CA HIS A 204 17.43 30.23 -0.76
C HIS A 204 17.35 29.12 0.29
N HIS A 205 17.86 29.38 1.51
CA HIS A 205 17.82 28.38 2.59
C HIS A 205 16.39 27.97 2.94
N GLY A 206 15.43 28.89 2.80
CA GLY A 206 14.00 28.61 2.99
C GLY A 206 13.44 27.53 2.06
N PHE A 207 14.02 27.29 0.89
CA PHE A 207 13.60 26.23 -0.02
C PHE A 207 14.02 24.83 0.43
N LYS A 208 14.96 24.75 1.38
CA LYS A 208 15.39 23.47 1.97
C LYS A 208 14.51 23.08 3.15
N ILE A 209 13.60 23.95 3.61
CA ILE A 209 12.84 23.73 4.85
C ILE A 209 11.40 23.33 4.51
N ALA A 210 10.93 22.23 5.10
CA ALA A 210 9.54 21.82 4.99
C ALA A 210 8.59 22.90 5.55
N ARG A 211 7.54 23.23 4.80
CA ARG A 211 6.58 24.31 5.14
C ARG A 211 5.81 24.05 6.43
N THR A 212 5.66 22.78 6.80
CA THR A 212 4.94 22.33 7.99
C THR A 212 5.82 22.29 9.25
N LEU A 213 7.14 22.47 9.11
CA LEU A 213 8.08 22.43 10.24
C LEU A 213 7.71 23.48 11.29
N GLY A 214 7.55 23.06 12.54
CA GLY A 214 7.11 23.96 13.61
C GLY A 214 5.60 24.16 13.71
N ARG A 215 4.82 23.78 12.69
CA ARG A 215 3.38 24.08 12.57
C ARG A 215 2.48 22.85 12.65
N ALA A 216 2.96 21.68 12.23
CA ALA A 216 2.20 20.45 12.29
C ALA A 216 1.86 20.11 13.77
N PRO A 217 0.58 19.91 14.14
CA PRO A 217 0.21 19.50 15.49
C PRO A 217 0.88 18.17 15.86
N MET A 218 1.10 17.96 17.17
CA MET A 218 1.85 16.81 17.69
C MET A 218 1.05 16.15 18.81
N ILE A 219 1.05 14.83 18.89
CA ILE A 219 0.39 14.02 19.92
C ILE A 219 1.18 14.02 21.24
N GLN A 220 2.51 14.02 21.21
CA GLN A 220 3.29 14.23 22.43
C GLN A 220 3.23 15.70 22.81
N LYS A 221 2.48 15.98 23.87
CA LYS A 221 2.43 17.30 24.50
C LYS A 221 3.83 17.86 24.82
N SER A 222 4.80 17.00 25.14
CA SER A 222 6.20 17.39 25.35
C SER A 222 6.86 17.93 24.08
N ARG A 223 6.73 17.25 22.94
CA ARG A 223 7.27 17.71 21.65
C ARG A 223 6.46 18.87 21.06
N ALA A 224 5.12 18.84 21.15
CA ALA A 224 4.22 19.93 20.74
C ALA A 224 4.58 21.28 21.38
N ARG A 225 5.06 21.22 22.63
CA ARG A 225 5.44 22.38 23.45
C ARG A 225 6.95 22.62 23.50
N SER A 226 7.75 21.77 22.87
CA SER A 226 9.20 21.89 22.87
C SER A 226 9.62 22.98 21.90
N SER A 227 10.52 23.86 22.37
CA SER A 227 11.26 24.78 21.49
C SER A 227 12.46 24.12 20.82
N THR A 228 12.83 22.92 21.26
CA THR A 228 13.81 22.03 20.60
C THR A 228 13.06 21.09 19.69
N LEU A 229 13.34 21.23 18.40
CA LEU A 229 12.76 20.44 17.34
C LEU A 229 13.65 19.25 17.07
N GLU A 230 13.01 18.16 16.71
CA GLU A 230 13.69 16.95 16.28
C GLU A 230 13.58 16.89 14.75
N LEU A 231 14.70 16.83 14.03
CA LEU A 231 14.76 17.10 12.60
C LEU A 231 15.38 15.94 11.81
N MET A 232 14.87 15.70 10.60
CA MET A 232 15.61 15.00 9.55
C MET A 232 16.32 16.06 8.69
N VAL A 233 17.62 15.91 8.53
CA VAL A 233 18.45 16.79 7.71
C VAL A 233 19.12 15.95 6.63
N ALA A 234 18.67 16.10 5.39
CA ALA A 234 19.13 15.31 4.26
C ALA A 234 20.18 16.04 3.44
N ALA A 235 21.15 15.29 2.93
CA ALA A 235 22.13 15.76 1.96
C ALA A 235 21.47 16.02 0.60
N TRP A 236 22.18 16.71 -0.30
CA TRP A 236 21.78 16.76 -1.71
C TRP A 236 21.84 15.36 -2.36
N PRO A 237 20.95 15.04 -3.31
CA PRO A 237 21.04 13.83 -4.10
C PRO A 237 22.41 13.69 -4.79
N GLY A 238 22.94 12.47 -4.82
CA GLY A 238 24.26 12.19 -5.42
C GLY A 238 25.45 12.77 -4.64
N SER A 239 25.27 13.08 -3.34
CA SER A 239 26.37 13.51 -2.46
C SER A 239 27.43 12.41 -2.32
N THR A 240 28.70 12.79 -2.38
CA THR A 240 29.82 11.85 -2.17
C THR A 240 30.08 11.65 -0.68
N ALA A 241 30.86 10.63 -0.30
CA ALA A 241 31.28 10.43 1.09
C ALA A 241 31.90 11.70 1.72
N ASP A 242 32.66 12.48 0.95
CA ASP A 242 33.23 13.75 1.39
C ASP A 242 32.17 14.86 1.59
N ASP A 243 31.14 14.91 0.74
CA ASP A 243 29.99 15.80 0.94
C ASP A 243 29.26 15.45 2.23
N LEU A 244 29.00 14.16 2.48
CA LEU A 244 28.32 13.69 3.69
C LEU A 244 29.13 14.03 4.95
N ALA A 245 30.44 13.83 4.91
CA ALA A 245 31.33 14.20 6.00
C ALA A 245 31.35 15.72 6.26
N ARG A 246 31.29 16.55 5.20
CA ARG A 246 31.17 18.02 5.34
C ARG A 246 29.80 18.42 5.89
N MET A 247 28.73 17.82 5.40
CA MET A 247 27.37 18.03 5.90
C MET A 247 27.32 17.80 7.41
N ARG A 248 27.76 16.62 7.85
CA ARG A 248 27.79 16.26 9.27
C ARG A 248 28.55 17.29 10.09
N ARG A 249 29.79 17.63 9.73
CA ARG A 249 30.57 18.65 10.46
C ARG A 249 29.87 20.02 10.50
N GLY A 250 29.25 20.44 9.39
CA GLY A 250 28.53 21.71 9.31
C GLY A 250 27.30 21.74 10.22
N VAL A 251 26.51 20.66 10.20
CA VAL A 251 25.33 20.52 11.05
C VAL A 251 25.71 20.40 12.52
N GLU A 252 26.76 19.63 12.85
CA GLU A 252 27.30 19.50 14.21
C GLU A 252 27.84 20.84 14.76
N ALA A 253 28.42 21.69 13.91
CA ALA A 253 28.86 23.02 14.31
C ALA A 253 27.69 23.94 14.69
N VAL A 254 26.50 23.74 14.09
CA VAL A 254 25.30 24.52 14.38
C VAL A 254 24.53 23.94 15.56
N ALA A 255 24.15 22.65 15.48
CA ALA A 255 23.30 21.99 16.48
C ALA A 255 24.08 21.55 17.73
N GLY A 256 25.36 21.18 17.55
CA GLY A 256 26.22 20.55 18.56
C GLY A 256 26.37 19.05 18.26
N ALA A 257 27.60 18.52 18.33
CA ALA A 257 27.91 17.14 17.94
C ALA A 257 27.05 16.07 18.65
N ARG A 258 26.71 16.28 19.92
CA ARG A 258 25.87 15.34 20.69
C ARG A 258 24.40 15.31 20.28
N ALA A 259 23.97 16.30 19.52
CA ALA A 259 22.60 16.44 19.05
C ALA A 259 22.41 15.93 17.62
N VAL A 260 23.46 15.34 17.01
CA VAL A 260 23.46 14.85 15.64
C VAL A 260 23.78 13.36 15.65
N SER A 261 22.92 12.57 15.04
CA SER A 261 23.10 11.13 14.83
C SER A 261 22.72 10.77 13.39
N ASP A 262 23.13 9.58 12.94
CA ASP A 262 22.65 9.05 11.65
C ASP A 262 21.17 8.69 11.78
N TYR A 263 20.36 9.15 10.83
CA TYR A 263 18.98 8.68 10.66
C TYR A 263 18.92 7.56 9.62
N ALA A 264 19.71 7.67 8.55
CA ALA A 264 20.00 6.60 7.61
C ALA A 264 21.43 6.10 7.87
N ASP A 265 21.64 4.78 7.87
CA ASP A 265 22.93 4.15 8.23
C ASP A 265 24.10 4.55 7.31
N ASP A 266 23.81 5.12 6.14
CA ASP A 266 24.80 5.62 5.17
C ASP A 266 25.16 7.11 5.36
N GLY A 267 24.56 7.78 6.33
CA GLY A 267 24.79 9.20 6.64
C GLY A 267 24.21 10.20 5.64
N THR A 268 23.41 9.74 4.68
CA THR A 268 22.70 10.63 3.72
C THR A 268 21.62 11.47 4.40
N VAL A 269 21.11 11.00 5.53
CA VAL A 269 20.14 11.69 6.37
C VAL A 269 20.60 11.66 7.83
N LEU A 270 20.63 12.84 8.46
CA LEU A 270 20.97 13.01 9.87
C LEU A 270 19.71 13.25 10.69
N ARG A 271 19.66 12.65 11.88
CA ARG A 271 18.73 13.01 12.95
C ARG A 271 19.36 14.11 13.81
N VAL A 272 18.66 15.23 13.95
CA VAL A 272 19.18 16.43 14.59
C VAL A 272 18.20 17.00 15.61
N ASP A 273 18.60 17.07 16.87
CA ASP A 273 17.85 17.78 17.91
C ASP A 273 18.34 19.24 17.98
N ALA A 274 17.53 20.20 17.56
CA ALA A 274 17.94 21.60 17.50
C ALA A 274 16.82 22.57 17.90
N PRO A 275 17.12 23.65 18.65
CA PRO A 275 16.18 24.75 18.85
C PRO A 275 15.63 25.27 17.51
N ALA A 276 14.34 25.62 17.46
CA ALA A 276 13.69 26.15 16.26
C ALA A 276 14.45 27.33 15.63
N SER A 277 15.10 28.17 16.47
CA SER A 277 15.93 29.29 16.04
C SER A 277 17.19 28.89 15.24
N LYS A 278 17.64 27.63 15.33
CA LYS A 278 18.81 27.12 14.60
C LYS A 278 18.47 26.51 13.24
N VAL A 279 17.20 26.25 12.94
CA VAL A 279 16.78 25.58 11.69
C VAL A 279 17.26 26.34 10.46
N ALA A 280 17.16 27.67 10.46
CA ALA A 280 17.67 28.51 9.38
C ALA A 280 19.19 28.35 9.16
N ALA A 281 19.96 28.23 10.24
CA ALA A 281 21.41 28.03 10.18
C ALA A 281 21.78 26.60 9.73
N ILE A 282 20.98 25.60 10.09
CA ILE A 282 21.13 24.21 9.59
C ILE A 282 20.89 24.19 8.07
N ALA A 283 19.80 24.80 7.61
CA ALA A 283 19.51 24.91 6.17
C ALA A 283 20.57 25.72 5.40
N ALA A 284 21.27 26.64 6.08
CA ALA A 284 22.36 27.41 5.49
C ALA A 284 23.64 26.59 5.26
N VAL A 285 23.76 25.38 5.82
CA VAL A 285 24.86 24.47 5.48
C VAL A 285 24.73 24.06 4.01
N ASP A 286 25.81 24.21 3.24
CA ASP A 286 25.75 24.09 1.78
C ASP A 286 25.45 22.67 1.31
N GLU A 287 25.93 21.66 2.03
CA GLU A 287 25.70 20.25 1.75
C GLU A 287 24.28 19.77 2.10
N VAL A 288 23.52 20.55 2.89
CA VAL A 288 22.12 20.22 3.22
C VAL A 288 21.23 20.53 2.02
N GLY A 289 20.46 19.54 1.57
CA GLY A 289 19.45 19.63 0.51
C GLY A 289 18.03 19.83 1.07
N ALA A 290 17.72 19.21 2.21
CA ALA A 290 16.40 19.33 2.83
C ALA A 290 16.46 19.25 4.37
N THR A 291 15.48 19.84 5.03
CA THR A 291 15.29 19.88 6.48
C THR A 291 13.81 19.81 6.80
N GLN A 292 13.41 18.80 7.55
CA GLN A 292 12.04 18.63 8.02
C GLN A 292 12.03 18.21 9.49
N GLU A 293 10.93 18.43 10.19
CA GLU A 293 10.75 17.87 11.54
C GLU A 293 10.52 16.36 11.40
N ILE A 294 11.17 15.54 12.24
CA ILE A 294 10.83 14.13 12.35
C ILE A 294 9.35 14.06 12.72
N PRO A 295 8.48 13.46 11.89
CA PRO A 295 7.06 13.38 12.23
C PRO A 295 6.86 12.58 13.52
N GLU A 296 5.76 12.85 14.23
CA GLU A 296 5.32 11.96 15.31
C GLU A 296 4.57 10.79 14.70
N MET A 297 5.32 9.75 14.36
CA MET A 297 4.74 8.52 13.87
C MET A 297 3.86 7.91 14.97
N MET A 298 2.57 7.85 14.69
CA MET A 298 1.66 6.93 15.32
C MET A 298 1.14 6.01 14.24
N LEU A 299 0.70 4.86 14.68
CA LEU A 299 0.87 3.63 13.94
C LEU A 299 -0.55 3.22 13.50
N ALA A 300 -0.82 2.91 12.22
CA ALA A 300 -1.87 1.96 11.81
C ALA A 300 -1.42 0.93 10.73
N ASN A 301 -1.83 -0.35 10.91
CA ASN A 301 -2.17 -1.37 9.88
C ASN A 301 -2.38 -2.83 10.42
N ALA A 302 -3.61 -3.08 10.82
CA ALA A 302 -4.22 -4.42 10.91
C ALA A 302 -5.50 -4.50 10.05
N GLU A 303 -5.65 -3.52 9.16
CA GLU A 303 -6.93 -2.94 8.75
C GLU A 303 -7.21 -3.16 7.27
N ALA A 304 -6.18 -3.45 6.48
CA ALA A 304 -6.26 -3.75 5.05
C ALA A 304 -7.32 -4.81 4.71
N ALA A 305 -7.42 -5.87 5.52
CA ALA A 305 -8.43 -6.89 5.33
C ALA A 305 -9.85 -6.34 5.49
N SER A 306 -10.08 -5.48 6.48
CA SER A 306 -11.38 -4.82 6.67
C SER A 306 -11.67 -3.87 5.51
N LEU A 307 -10.67 -3.09 5.10
CA LEU A 307 -10.77 -2.13 4.00
C LEU A 307 -11.18 -2.80 2.67
N VAL A 308 -10.49 -3.86 2.27
CA VAL A 308 -10.82 -4.61 1.04
C VAL A 308 -12.20 -5.28 1.12
N MET A 309 -12.61 -5.70 2.31
CA MET A 309 -13.90 -6.36 2.51
C MET A 309 -15.08 -5.40 2.54
N THR A 310 -14.94 -4.27 3.23
CA THR A 310 -16.06 -3.38 3.55
C THR A 310 -15.89 -1.98 3.04
N GLY A 311 -14.72 -1.56 2.58
CA GLY A 311 -14.49 -0.23 1.99
C GLY A 311 -14.37 0.91 2.99
N SER A 312 -14.40 0.62 4.29
CA SER A 312 -14.08 1.58 5.35
C SER A 312 -13.82 0.86 6.66
N VAL A 313 -12.69 1.21 7.29
CA VAL A 313 -12.36 0.75 8.64
C VAL A 313 -13.11 1.59 9.67
N GLU A 314 -13.24 2.89 9.46
CA GLU A 314 -13.90 3.83 10.38
C GLU A 314 -15.37 3.49 10.59
N ASP A 315 -16.09 3.35 9.47
CA ASP A 315 -17.52 3.09 9.51
C ASP A 315 -17.79 1.73 10.11
N THR A 316 -16.95 0.74 9.84
CA THR A 316 -17.19 -0.64 10.28
C THR A 316 -16.53 -1.00 11.61
N LEU A 317 -15.68 -0.13 12.15
CA LEU A 317 -14.80 -0.40 13.29
C LEU A 317 -13.91 -1.62 13.02
N GLY A 318 -13.37 -1.72 11.81
CA GLY A 318 -12.53 -2.83 11.37
C GLY A 318 -13.25 -4.17 11.36
N ALA A 319 -14.49 -4.21 10.87
CA ALA A 319 -15.23 -5.46 10.73
C ALA A 319 -14.63 -6.33 9.62
N LYS A 320 -14.53 -7.64 9.86
CA LYS A 320 -14.11 -8.65 8.87
C LYS A 320 -15.26 -9.65 8.65
N PRO A 321 -16.40 -9.22 8.08
CA PRO A 321 -17.63 -10.00 8.10
C PRO A 321 -17.56 -11.32 7.33
N TYR A 322 -16.71 -11.39 6.30
CA TYR A 322 -16.46 -12.64 5.57
C TYR A 322 -15.71 -13.65 6.43
N HIS A 323 -14.70 -13.20 7.17
CA HIS A 323 -13.99 -14.04 8.16
C HIS A 323 -14.92 -14.59 9.23
N ASP A 324 -15.89 -13.79 9.70
CA ASP A 324 -16.83 -14.17 10.76
C ASP A 324 -17.79 -15.29 10.35
N ILE A 325 -18.08 -15.42 9.06
CA ILE A 325 -18.92 -16.50 8.52
C ILE A 325 -18.11 -17.68 7.97
N GLY A 326 -16.78 -17.64 8.11
CA GLY A 326 -15.87 -18.66 7.58
C GLY A 326 -15.68 -18.59 6.06
N LEU A 327 -15.91 -17.43 5.47
CA LEU A 327 -15.48 -17.11 4.12
C LEU A 327 -14.12 -16.40 4.21
N ASP A 328 -13.06 -17.18 4.20
CA ASP A 328 -11.69 -16.72 4.47
C ASP A 328 -10.66 -17.28 3.48
N GLY A 329 -11.10 -17.91 2.38
CA GLY A 329 -10.24 -18.57 1.41
C GLY A 329 -9.89 -20.00 1.79
N GLY A 330 -10.31 -20.48 2.96
CA GLY A 330 -9.96 -21.80 3.48
C GLY A 330 -10.89 -22.93 3.10
N GLY A 331 -11.96 -22.68 2.34
CA GLY A 331 -12.98 -23.69 2.09
C GLY A 331 -13.69 -24.11 3.38
N ILE A 332 -14.25 -25.32 3.39
CA ILE A 332 -14.99 -25.86 4.53
C ILE A 332 -14.68 -27.34 4.75
N ASP A 333 -14.63 -27.74 6.03
CA ASP A 333 -14.55 -29.12 6.47
C ASP A 333 -15.89 -29.83 6.17
N THR A 334 -15.93 -30.53 5.04
CA THR A 334 -17.09 -31.26 4.52
C THR A 334 -17.10 -32.72 4.92
N ASN A 335 -15.97 -33.28 5.35
CA ASN A 335 -15.86 -34.67 5.78
C ASN A 335 -15.97 -34.83 7.32
N GLY A 336 -15.87 -33.74 8.08
CA GLY A 336 -16.00 -33.65 9.52
C GLY A 336 -14.76 -34.11 10.30
N ASP A 337 -13.58 -34.11 9.69
CA ASP A 337 -12.33 -34.57 10.31
C ASP A 337 -11.60 -33.46 11.12
N GLY A 338 -12.13 -32.24 11.10
CA GLY A 338 -11.57 -31.07 11.77
C GLY A 338 -10.47 -30.37 10.97
N GLN A 339 -10.19 -30.81 9.75
CA GLN A 339 -9.23 -30.19 8.82
C GLN A 339 -9.98 -29.58 7.63
N ARG A 340 -9.33 -28.60 6.99
CA ARG A 340 -9.76 -28.07 5.69
C ARG A 340 -8.69 -28.43 4.69
N ASP A 341 -8.81 -29.55 3.99
CA ASP A 341 -7.73 -30.12 3.17
C ASP A 341 -8.16 -30.56 1.77
N ASN A 342 -7.18 -30.82 0.90
CA ASN A 342 -7.38 -31.12 -0.52
C ASN A 342 -6.90 -32.54 -0.89
N VAL A 343 -7.04 -33.52 0.00
CA VAL A 343 -6.58 -34.89 -0.29
C VAL A 343 -7.57 -35.59 -1.21
N THR A 344 -7.19 -35.81 -2.47
CA THR A 344 -8.06 -36.37 -3.53
C THR A 344 -8.78 -37.71 -3.24
N THR A 345 -8.46 -38.44 -2.17
CA THR A 345 -9.18 -39.67 -1.76
C THR A 345 -10.08 -39.55 -0.54
N ASN A 346 -9.97 -38.50 0.28
CA ASN A 346 -10.75 -38.26 1.52
C ASN A 346 -11.03 -36.77 1.83
N GLY A 347 -10.56 -35.85 1.00
CA GLY A 347 -10.49 -34.42 1.27
C GLY A 347 -11.78 -33.70 0.99
N ASP A 348 -11.76 -32.40 1.25
CA ASP A 348 -12.96 -31.60 1.21
C ASP A 348 -13.47 -31.37 -0.20
N THR A 349 -14.80 -31.47 -0.35
CA THR A 349 -15.50 -31.08 -1.58
C THR A 349 -15.38 -29.58 -1.87
N VAL A 350 -14.99 -28.79 -0.86
CA VAL A 350 -14.66 -27.37 -0.99
C VAL A 350 -13.30 -27.14 -0.31
N PRO A 351 -12.19 -27.43 -1.01
CA PRO A 351 -10.85 -27.31 -0.44
C PRO A 351 -10.43 -25.83 -0.29
N PRO A 352 -9.37 -25.56 0.49
CA PRO A 352 -8.75 -24.24 0.55
C PRO A 352 -8.33 -23.73 -0.83
N GLN A 353 -8.47 -22.43 -1.06
CA GLN A 353 -7.83 -21.77 -2.20
C GLN A 353 -6.31 -21.81 -2.02
N ILE A 354 -5.61 -22.11 -3.10
CA ILE A 354 -4.15 -22.08 -3.14
C ILE A 354 -3.74 -20.90 -4.02
N VAL A 355 -2.88 -20.04 -3.48
CA VAL A 355 -2.34 -18.87 -4.16
C VAL A 355 -0.85 -19.07 -4.39
N ALA A 356 -0.45 -19.01 -5.65
CA ALA A 356 0.97 -18.96 -6.02
C ALA A 356 1.52 -17.55 -5.81
N VAL A 357 2.73 -17.47 -5.27
CA VAL A 357 3.49 -16.23 -5.08
C VAL A 357 4.85 -16.44 -5.75
N THR A 358 5.15 -15.71 -6.82
CA THR A 358 6.50 -15.70 -7.40
C THR A 358 7.26 -14.50 -6.86
N ASP A 359 8.13 -14.72 -5.89
CA ASP A 359 8.86 -13.64 -5.21
C ASP A 359 10.15 -14.19 -4.61
N ASN A 360 10.80 -13.46 -3.70
CA ASN A 360 12.06 -13.83 -3.06
C ASN A 360 11.90 -14.62 -1.75
N GLY A 361 10.89 -15.49 -1.64
CA GLY A 361 10.76 -16.46 -0.54
C GLY A 361 9.74 -16.10 0.55
N LEU A 362 9.66 -16.94 1.58
CA LEU A 362 8.85 -16.74 2.80
C LEU A 362 9.49 -17.46 4.00
N SER A 363 9.19 -17.02 5.23
CA SER A 363 9.68 -17.68 6.47
C SER A 363 8.60 -18.60 7.07
N LEU A 364 8.86 -19.91 7.06
CA LEU A 364 7.95 -20.95 7.54
C LEU A 364 7.76 -20.94 9.06
N ASP A 365 8.79 -20.54 9.77
CA ASP A 365 8.87 -20.45 11.22
C ASP A 365 8.23 -19.17 11.78
N SER A 366 7.78 -18.25 10.93
CA SER A 366 6.89 -17.17 11.36
C SER A 366 5.51 -17.70 11.76
N VAL A 367 4.90 -17.13 12.81
CA VAL A 367 3.56 -17.49 13.30
C VAL A 367 2.45 -17.41 12.24
N GLN A 368 2.67 -16.66 11.16
CA GLN A 368 1.73 -16.53 10.07
C GLN A 368 1.69 -17.77 9.16
N PHE A 369 2.78 -18.54 9.10
CA PHE A 369 2.91 -19.72 8.22
C PHE A 369 3.20 -21.03 8.94
N SER A 370 3.66 -21.00 10.19
CA SER A 370 3.93 -22.20 10.96
C SER A 370 2.67 -23.08 11.13
N GLN A 371 2.90 -24.39 11.25
CA GLN A 371 1.82 -25.36 11.51
C GLN A 371 1.15 -25.08 12.86
N THR A 372 1.94 -24.81 13.91
CA THR A 372 1.45 -24.50 15.25
C THR A 372 2.21 -23.32 15.87
N ALA A 373 1.80 -22.89 17.07
CA ALA A 373 2.50 -21.84 17.82
C ALA A 373 3.96 -22.18 18.19
N THR A 374 4.39 -23.44 18.07
CA THR A 374 5.73 -23.89 18.49
C THR A 374 6.44 -24.77 17.48
N GLN A 375 5.76 -25.22 16.42
CA GLN A 375 6.30 -26.12 15.43
C GLN A 375 6.04 -25.59 14.03
N VAL A 376 7.10 -25.52 13.23
CA VAL A 376 7.04 -25.23 11.80
C VAL A 376 6.27 -26.33 11.08
N LEU A 377 6.63 -27.59 11.33
CA LEU A 377 6.01 -28.81 10.79
C LEU A 377 5.83 -29.86 11.89
N ASP A 378 4.92 -30.81 11.68
CA ASP A 378 4.83 -32.05 12.47
C ASP A 378 4.72 -33.29 11.56
N LEU A 379 4.79 -34.50 12.12
CA LEU A 379 4.80 -35.75 11.36
C LEU A 379 3.52 -35.98 10.53
N SER A 380 2.39 -35.41 10.95
CA SER A 380 1.11 -35.49 10.25
C SER A 380 0.89 -34.35 9.26
N HIS A 381 1.62 -33.24 9.41
CA HIS A 381 1.46 -32.03 8.61
C HIS A 381 2.81 -31.55 8.04
N PRO A 382 3.45 -32.32 7.15
CA PRO A 382 4.57 -31.81 6.36
C PRO A 382 4.07 -30.75 5.36
N ILE A 383 4.98 -29.93 4.81
CA ILE A 383 4.67 -29.04 3.67
C ILE A 383 3.91 -29.84 2.61
N GLY A 384 2.77 -29.31 2.16
CA GLY A 384 1.87 -30.05 1.29
C GLY A 384 0.40 -29.88 1.63
N PRO A 385 -0.45 -30.78 1.11
CA PRO A 385 -1.90 -30.75 1.33
C PRO A 385 -2.35 -30.83 2.79
N HIS A 386 -1.49 -31.23 3.72
CA HIS A 386 -1.81 -31.30 5.14
C HIS A 386 -1.24 -30.13 5.95
N HIS A 387 -0.30 -29.37 5.40
CA HIS A 387 0.21 -28.19 6.09
C HIS A 387 -0.86 -27.11 6.16
N ARG A 388 -0.95 -26.43 7.31
CA ARG A 388 -1.96 -25.41 7.58
C ARG A 388 -1.93 -24.31 6.52
N LYS A 389 -0.74 -23.87 6.12
CA LYS A 389 -0.54 -22.63 5.34
C LYS A 389 0.26 -22.76 4.07
N VAL A 390 1.13 -23.76 3.95
CA VAL A 390 2.14 -23.82 2.88
C VAL A 390 1.96 -25.10 2.09
N GLN A 391 1.49 -24.94 0.87
CA GLN A 391 1.17 -26.02 -0.04
C GLN A 391 2.42 -26.58 -0.71
N ALA A 392 3.35 -25.71 -1.12
CA ALA A 392 4.63 -26.09 -1.70
C ALA A 392 5.60 -24.90 -1.69
N ILE A 393 6.90 -25.21 -1.75
CA ILE A 393 7.97 -24.27 -2.06
C ILE A 393 8.70 -24.80 -3.28
N GLN A 394 8.81 -23.98 -4.32
CA GLN A 394 9.51 -24.28 -5.56
C GLN A 394 10.74 -23.35 -5.65
N ASN A 395 11.92 -23.90 -5.39
CA ASN A 395 13.17 -23.15 -5.51
C ASN A 395 13.55 -23.10 -6.99
N LEU A 396 13.56 -21.91 -7.60
CA LEU A 396 13.84 -21.77 -9.02
C LEU A 396 15.29 -21.36 -9.31
N LEU A 397 15.97 -20.66 -8.39
CA LEU A 397 17.33 -20.16 -8.58
C LEU A 397 18.26 -20.28 -7.35
N ASP A 398 17.76 -20.72 -6.21
CA ASP A 398 18.52 -20.94 -4.97
C ASP A 398 18.37 -22.41 -4.48
N ASP A 399 19.06 -22.78 -3.39
CA ASP A 399 18.98 -24.11 -2.77
C ASP A 399 17.92 -24.23 -1.66
N GLY A 400 17.04 -23.24 -1.52
CA GLY A 400 16.03 -23.10 -0.48
C GLY A 400 16.51 -22.40 0.79
N SER A 401 17.74 -21.87 0.79
CA SER A 401 18.34 -21.16 1.93
C SER A 401 18.09 -19.65 1.92
N THR A 402 17.52 -19.09 0.83
CA THR A 402 17.07 -17.69 0.83
C THR A 402 15.86 -17.50 1.73
N CYS A 403 15.00 -18.50 1.94
CA CYS A 403 13.74 -18.45 2.69
C CYS A 403 13.81 -18.07 4.19
N ASP A 404 14.86 -17.44 4.69
CA ASP A 404 14.87 -16.83 6.04
C ASP A 404 15.87 -15.64 6.24
N GLY A 405 16.64 -15.18 5.25
CA GLY A 405 17.54 -14.01 5.40
C GLY A 405 16.94 -12.72 6.00
N GLU A 406 17.58 -12.02 6.94
CA GLU A 406 17.18 -10.63 7.34
C GLU A 406 17.18 -9.67 6.13
N LEU A 407 17.89 -10.04 5.05
CA LEU A 407 17.87 -9.42 3.71
C LEU A 407 17.19 -10.28 2.62
N TYR A 408 16.83 -11.55 2.90
CA TYR A 408 16.43 -12.53 1.86
C TYR A 408 15.36 -13.57 2.21
N GLY A 409 14.82 -13.65 3.43
CA GLY A 409 13.65 -14.48 3.72
C GLY A 409 12.79 -14.11 4.93
N SER A 410 13.35 -13.76 6.09
CA SER A 410 12.51 -13.46 7.25
C SER A 410 11.83 -12.10 7.12
N GLY A 411 12.53 -11.06 6.65
CA GLY A 411 11.98 -9.77 6.25
C GLY A 411 11.75 -9.61 4.74
N THR A 412 11.51 -10.69 4.00
CA THR A 412 11.39 -10.58 2.53
C THR A 412 10.14 -9.88 2.06
N HIS A 413 10.29 -9.27 0.90
CA HIS A 413 9.19 -8.84 0.07
C HIS A 413 8.15 -9.96 -0.15
N GLY A 414 8.59 -11.18 -0.50
CA GLY A 414 7.74 -12.36 -0.64
C GLY A 414 7.04 -12.81 0.65
N ASN A 415 7.70 -12.73 1.82
CA ASN A 415 7.07 -13.01 3.12
C ASN A 415 5.93 -12.02 3.41
N VAL A 416 6.16 -10.73 3.18
CA VAL A 416 5.16 -9.68 3.40
C VAL A 416 3.99 -9.82 2.41
N VAL A 417 4.26 -10.07 1.13
CA VAL A 417 3.22 -10.34 0.11
C VAL A 417 2.38 -11.55 0.51
N SER A 418 3.03 -12.65 0.88
CA SER A 418 2.35 -13.87 1.31
C SER A 418 1.52 -13.64 2.57
N GLY A 419 2.02 -12.84 3.51
CA GLY A 419 1.36 -12.52 4.77
C GLY A 419 0.11 -11.67 4.55
N ALA A 420 0.19 -10.66 3.68
CA ALA A 420 -0.93 -9.83 3.29
C ALA A 420 -2.06 -10.64 2.62
N ILE A 421 -1.72 -11.64 1.81
CA ILE A 421 -2.67 -12.54 1.17
C ILE A 421 -3.29 -13.49 2.20
N ALA A 422 -2.47 -14.32 2.84
CA ALA A 422 -2.93 -15.51 3.55
C ALA A 422 -2.33 -15.70 4.96
N GLY A 423 -1.59 -14.74 5.52
CA GLY A 423 -1.05 -14.88 6.87
C GLY A 423 -2.16 -15.14 7.90
N TRP A 424 -1.96 -16.12 8.81
CA TRP A 424 -2.96 -16.43 9.84
C TRP A 424 -2.36 -16.62 11.24
N PRO A 425 -1.73 -15.57 11.80
CA PRO A 425 -1.15 -15.61 13.14
C PRO A 425 -2.18 -15.82 14.24
N SER A 426 -3.39 -15.26 14.11
CA SER A 426 -4.43 -15.42 15.14
C SER A 426 -4.88 -16.86 15.31
N GLY A 427 -4.78 -17.68 14.25
CA GLY A 427 -5.10 -19.11 14.25
C GLY A 427 -4.18 -19.94 15.14
N VAL A 428 -2.97 -19.44 15.44
CA VAL A 428 -2.04 -20.04 16.41
C VAL A 428 -1.96 -19.24 17.72
N GLY A 429 -2.87 -18.27 17.91
CA GLY A 429 -2.94 -17.43 19.11
C GLY A 429 -1.91 -16.30 19.15
N ALA A 430 -1.27 -15.97 18.02
CA ALA A 430 -0.33 -14.86 17.95
C ALA A 430 -1.04 -13.56 17.57
N PHE A 431 -0.77 -12.51 18.33
CA PHE A 431 -1.29 -11.16 18.11
C PHE A 431 -0.18 -10.16 18.33
N ALA A 432 -0.15 -9.10 17.52
CA ALA A 432 0.89 -8.10 17.65
C ALA A 432 0.62 -7.25 18.90
N SER A 433 1.73 -6.80 19.49
CA SER A 433 1.73 -5.83 20.57
C SER A 433 2.69 -4.73 20.23
N LYS A 434 2.27 -3.48 20.37
CA LYS A 434 3.07 -2.34 19.96
C LYS A 434 2.99 -1.20 20.95
N GLN A 435 4.15 -0.65 21.26
CA GLN A 435 4.28 0.53 22.09
C GLN A 435 4.44 1.72 21.15
N ILE A 436 3.42 2.58 21.11
CA ILE A 436 3.41 3.68 20.16
C ILE A 436 4.45 4.75 20.49
N LEU A 437 4.68 5.01 21.78
CA LEU A 437 5.59 6.05 22.27
C LEU A 437 6.17 5.65 23.64
N LEU A 438 7.38 6.12 23.94
CA LEU A 438 8.00 6.00 25.26
C LEU A 438 7.07 6.53 26.35
N GLY A 439 6.68 5.67 27.30
CA GLY A 439 5.81 6.01 28.43
C GLY A 439 4.29 5.92 28.17
N ARG A 440 3.85 5.42 27.02
CA ARG A 440 2.44 5.09 26.74
C ARG A 440 2.15 3.60 26.98
N PRO A 441 0.88 3.23 27.25
CA PRO A 441 0.49 1.83 27.41
C PRO A 441 0.75 1.05 26.13
N LEU A 442 1.29 -0.17 26.29
CA LEU A 442 1.40 -1.16 25.24
C LEU A 442 0.00 -1.50 24.72
N ILE A 443 -0.23 -1.38 23.42
CA ILE A 443 -1.42 -1.95 22.78
C ILE A 443 -1.12 -3.39 22.44
N THR A 444 -2.05 -4.27 22.75
CA THR A 444 -1.93 -5.71 22.58
C THR A 444 -3.16 -6.24 21.86
N GLY A 445 -3.06 -7.44 21.28
CA GLY A 445 -4.20 -8.08 20.62
C GLY A 445 -4.47 -7.59 19.19
N ILE A 446 -3.47 -6.97 18.55
CA ILE A 446 -3.58 -6.52 17.15
C ILE A 446 -3.64 -7.75 16.23
N ASN A 447 -4.73 -7.90 15.47
CA ASN A 447 -4.93 -9.01 14.54
C ASN A 447 -4.26 -8.71 13.19
N LEU A 448 -3.21 -9.47 12.86
CA LEU A 448 -2.47 -9.36 11.60
C LEU A 448 -2.83 -10.48 10.62
N ASP A 449 -4.09 -10.90 10.59
CA ASP A 449 -4.57 -11.86 9.60
C ASP A 449 -4.65 -11.21 8.22
N GLY A 450 -4.14 -11.91 7.21
CA GLY A 450 -4.28 -11.54 5.80
C GLY A 450 -5.74 -11.59 5.33
N VAL A 451 -5.99 -11.05 4.12
CA VAL A 451 -7.35 -10.96 3.54
C VAL A 451 -7.99 -12.33 3.42
N ALA A 452 -7.25 -13.32 2.92
CA ALA A 452 -7.67 -14.70 2.77
C ALA A 452 -6.90 -15.60 3.76
N ARG A 453 -7.03 -15.32 5.06
CA ARG A 453 -6.34 -16.05 6.14
C ARG A 453 -6.53 -17.58 6.13
N GLY A 454 -7.57 -18.09 5.48
CA GLY A 454 -7.80 -19.52 5.30
C GLY A 454 -7.09 -20.13 4.08
N ALA A 455 -6.71 -19.32 3.08
CA ALA A 455 -6.01 -19.78 1.88
C ALA A 455 -4.61 -20.31 2.19
N ARG A 456 -4.00 -21.03 1.25
CA ARG A 456 -2.64 -21.57 1.35
C ARG A 456 -1.72 -20.98 0.29
N ILE A 457 -0.44 -20.93 0.60
CA ILE A 457 0.59 -20.37 -0.28
C ILE A 457 1.37 -21.49 -0.96
N LEU A 458 1.53 -21.36 -2.27
CA LEU A 458 2.63 -21.97 -3.01
C LEU A 458 3.66 -20.87 -3.28
N MET A 459 4.87 -21.01 -2.75
CA MET A 459 5.95 -20.06 -3.02
C MET A 459 6.81 -20.55 -4.18
N GLN A 460 7.03 -19.69 -5.16
CA GLN A 460 8.07 -19.86 -6.17
C GLN A 460 9.18 -18.86 -5.84
N ASP A 461 10.28 -19.35 -5.25
CA ASP A 461 11.43 -18.52 -4.94
C ASP A 461 12.21 -18.22 -6.22
N ALA A 462 12.01 -17.01 -6.75
CA ALA A 462 12.44 -16.58 -8.07
C ALA A 462 13.28 -15.30 -7.97
N ALA A 463 14.49 -15.39 -7.41
CA ALA A 463 15.43 -14.26 -7.32
C ALA A 463 16.12 -13.86 -8.65
N GLY A 464 15.60 -14.25 -9.83
CA GLY A 464 16.24 -13.95 -11.13
C GLY A 464 15.45 -14.37 -12.38
N PRO A 465 16.00 -14.17 -13.59
CA PRO A 465 15.27 -14.29 -14.86
C PRO A 465 14.93 -15.75 -15.21
N GLY A 466 13.78 -15.96 -15.84
CA GLY A 466 13.32 -17.27 -16.32
C GLY A 466 12.01 -17.16 -17.11
N ASN A 467 11.66 -18.19 -17.87
CA ASN A 467 10.43 -18.22 -18.68
C ASN A 467 9.18 -18.20 -17.76
N LEU A 468 8.35 -17.17 -17.87
CA LEU A 468 7.15 -17.01 -17.05
C LEU A 468 6.07 -18.05 -17.36
N GLU A 469 5.93 -18.50 -18.62
CA GLU A 469 4.98 -19.55 -19.01
C GLU A 469 5.25 -20.84 -18.24
N THR A 470 6.51 -21.31 -18.25
CA THR A 470 6.91 -22.51 -17.51
C THR A 470 6.74 -22.36 -16.00
N ARG A 471 6.95 -21.15 -15.46
CA ARG A 471 6.72 -20.87 -14.04
C ARG A 471 5.24 -20.96 -13.69
N MET A 472 4.36 -20.39 -14.51
CA MET A 472 2.91 -20.49 -14.31
C MET A 472 2.41 -21.93 -14.48
N GLU A 473 2.91 -22.68 -15.47
CA GLU A 473 2.61 -24.11 -15.60
C GLU A 473 3.04 -24.89 -14.36
N SER A 474 4.27 -24.68 -13.88
CA SER A 474 4.77 -25.30 -12.65
C SER A 474 3.99 -24.88 -11.40
N ALA A 475 3.52 -23.64 -11.32
CA ALA A 475 2.68 -23.16 -10.22
C ALA A 475 1.28 -23.77 -10.27
N ARG A 476 0.64 -23.82 -11.46
CA ARG A 476 -0.68 -24.43 -11.68
C ARG A 476 -0.68 -25.91 -11.30
N ASP A 477 0.35 -26.63 -11.76
CA ASP A 477 0.49 -28.07 -11.54
C ASP A 477 1.05 -28.38 -10.14
N GLY A 478 1.79 -27.43 -9.55
CA GLY A 478 2.31 -27.50 -8.20
C GLY A 478 1.19 -27.35 -7.18
N GLY A 479 0.83 -28.43 -6.50
CA GLY A 479 -0.04 -28.34 -5.33
C GLY A 479 -1.49 -28.74 -5.55
N ASN A 480 -1.80 -29.49 -6.61
CA ASN A 480 -3.15 -30.02 -6.88
C ASN A 480 -4.19 -28.88 -6.89
N ASN A 481 -4.21 -28.06 -7.96
CA ASN A 481 -5.31 -27.11 -8.28
C ASN A 481 -5.08 -25.65 -7.81
N VAL A 482 -3.96 -25.02 -8.19
CA VAL A 482 -3.73 -23.57 -8.01
C VAL A 482 -4.50 -22.78 -9.08
N HIS A 483 -5.15 -21.68 -8.68
CA HIS A 483 -5.98 -20.84 -9.57
C HIS A 483 -5.68 -19.35 -9.51
N LEU A 484 -4.88 -18.94 -8.53
CA LEU A 484 -4.54 -17.54 -8.31
C LEU A 484 -3.04 -17.42 -8.20
N HIS A 485 -2.49 -16.38 -8.82
CA HIS A 485 -1.06 -16.14 -8.84
C HIS A 485 -0.78 -14.65 -8.72
N VAL A 486 0.06 -14.27 -7.78
CA VAL A 486 0.63 -12.93 -7.71
C VAL A 486 2.07 -12.94 -8.22
N MET A 487 2.38 -12.00 -9.11
CA MET A 487 3.74 -11.68 -9.55
C MET A 487 4.01 -10.23 -9.13
N PRO A 488 4.41 -10.00 -7.87
CA PRO A 488 4.45 -8.68 -7.24
C PRO A 488 5.70 -7.87 -7.64
N PHE A 489 6.10 -7.93 -8.90
CA PHE A 489 7.28 -7.26 -9.45
C PHE A 489 7.00 -6.71 -10.86
N GLY A 490 7.79 -5.72 -11.27
CA GLY A 490 7.90 -5.27 -12.66
C GLY A 490 9.28 -5.59 -13.22
N VAL A 491 9.51 -5.40 -14.51
CA VAL A 491 10.80 -5.65 -15.17
C VAL A 491 11.58 -4.34 -15.35
N PRO A 492 12.89 -4.31 -14.98
CA PRO A 492 13.58 -5.36 -14.25
C PRO A 492 13.11 -5.43 -12.78
N ASN A 493 13.18 -6.62 -12.19
CA ASN A 493 12.75 -6.83 -10.82
C ASN A 493 13.57 -5.96 -9.86
N PHE A 494 12.89 -5.28 -8.93
CA PHE A 494 13.51 -4.45 -7.89
C PHE A 494 14.31 -3.26 -8.43
N ASP A 495 13.87 -2.67 -9.54
CA ASP A 495 14.52 -1.52 -10.15
C ASP A 495 14.11 -0.17 -9.52
N ASN A 496 15.09 0.70 -9.33
CA ASN A 496 14.93 2.09 -8.88
C ASN A 496 15.06 3.09 -10.04
N ILE A 497 15.18 2.63 -11.29
CA ILE A 497 15.26 3.47 -12.48
C ILE A 497 13.86 4.02 -12.80
N LEU A 498 13.72 5.35 -12.69
CA LEU A 498 12.57 6.08 -13.21
C LEU A 498 12.66 6.10 -14.75
N PHE A 499 11.54 5.82 -15.42
CA PHE A 499 11.43 5.78 -16.89
C PHE A 499 12.27 4.70 -17.57
N ASN A 500 12.06 3.45 -17.13
CA ASN A 500 12.63 2.30 -17.83
C ASN A 500 12.17 2.30 -19.31
N ILE A 501 13.10 2.04 -20.24
CA ILE A 501 12.84 1.92 -21.67
C ILE A 501 11.83 0.82 -22.02
N GLU A 502 11.66 -0.16 -21.14
CA GLU A 502 10.71 -1.26 -21.31
C GLU A 502 9.30 -0.90 -20.83
N ASN A 503 9.11 0.24 -20.15
CA ASN A 503 7.78 0.69 -19.77
C ASN A 503 6.90 0.93 -21.00
N GLY A 504 5.63 0.61 -20.85
CA GLY A 504 4.66 0.75 -21.93
C GLY A 504 4.90 -0.20 -23.11
N GLN A 505 5.79 -1.19 -22.98
CA GLN A 505 6.04 -2.19 -24.01
C GLN A 505 5.25 -3.46 -23.74
N TYR A 506 4.69 -4.05 -24.80
CA TYR A 506 4.12 -5.39 -24.74
C TYR A 506 5.23 -6.41 -25.00
N SER A 507 5.81 -6.94 -23.92
CA SER A 507 6.95 -7.85 -23.98
C SER A 507 6.53 -9.29 -24.30
N VAL A 508 7.53 -10.13 -24.60
CA VAL A 508 7.33 -11.59 -24.75
C VAL A 508 6.74 -12.19 -23.47
N ASP A 509 7.19 -11.73 -22.30
CA ASP A 509 6.68 -12.16 -20.99
C ASP A 509 5.18 -11.82 -20.83
N SER A 510 4.76 -10.62 -21.21
CA SER A 510 3.35 -10.24 -21.22
C SER A 510 2.51 -11.08 -22.19
N GLN A 511 3.06 -11.40 -23.36
CA GLN A 511 2.42 -12.29 -24.32
C GLN A 511 2.28 -13.73 -23.80
N GLN A 512 3.30 -14.23 -23.11
CA GLN A 512 3.28 -15.56 -22.49
C GLN A 512 2.20 -15.67 -21.42
N ILE A 513 2.04 -14.63 -20.59
CA ILE A 513 0.97 -14.59 -19.59
C ILE A 513 -0.41 -14.62 -20.25
N ASP A 514 -0.64 -13.77 -21.26
CA ASP A 514 -1.93 -13.76 -21.99
C ASP A 514 -2.22 -15.12 -22.62
N THR A 515 -1.22 -15.72 -23.28
CA THR A 515 -1.35 -17.05 -23.91
C THR A 515 -1.68 -18.13 -22.87
N PHE A 516 -1.02 -18.08 -21.71
CA PHE A 516 -1.28 -19.00 -20.61
C PHE A 516 -2.71 -18.83 -20.09
N LEU A 517 -3.17 -17.61 -19.81
CA LEU A 517 -4.50 -17.35 -19.25
C LEU A 517 -5.64 -17.72 -20.21
N VAL A 518 -5.46 -17.52 -21.52
CA VAL A 518 -6.44 -17.97 -22.53
C VAL A 518 -6.58 -19.50 -22.53
N ASN A 519 -5.49 -20.22 -22.30
CA ASN A 519 -5.46 -21.68 -22.22
C ASN A 519 -5.87 -22.23 -20.84
N ASN A 520 -5.87 -21.40 -19.80
CA ASN A 520 -6.12 -21.75 -18.40
C ASN A 520 -7.17 -20.82 -17.80
N ARG A 521 -8.42 -20.99 -18.25
CA ARG A 521 -9.51 -20.04 -17.99
C ARG A 521 -9.95 -19.96 -16.52
N ASP A 522 -9.63 -20.96 -15.72
CA ASP A 522 -9.84 -21.01 -14.27
C ASP A 522 -8.76 -20.28 -13.47
N TYR A 523 -7.69 -19.84 -14.13
CA TYR A 523 -6.53 -19.19 -13.54
C TYR A 523 -6.58 -17.65 -13.66
N MET A 524 -6.05 -16.94 -12.68
CA MET A 524 -5.91 -15.47 -12.73
C MET A 524 -4.59 -14.98 -12.13
N VAL A 525 -3.94 -14.07 -12.85
CA VAL A 525 -2.65 -13.46 -12.47
C VAL A 525 -2.86 -12.00 -12.06
N PHE A 526 -2.27 -11.62 -10.93
CA PHE A 526 -2.25 -10.28 -10.37
C PHE A 526 -0.86 -9.68 -10.45
N VAL A 527 -0.76 -8.44 -10.92
CA VAL A 527 0.52 -7.75 -11.14
C VAL A 527 0.40 -6.30 -10.66
N PRO A 528 1.39 -5.76 -9.93
CA PRO A 528 1.42 -4.35 -9.57
C PRO A 528 1.71 -3.47 -10.79
N VAL A 529 1.17 -2.26 -10.83
CA VAL A 529 1.46 -1.30 -11.92
C VAL A 529 2.82 -0.62 -11.84
N GLY A 530 3.56 -0.80 -10.75
CA GLY A 530 4.85 -0.13 -10.53
C GLY A 530 4.74 1.13 -9.67
N ASN A 531 5.90 1.62 -9.24
CA ASN A 531 6.04 2.69 -8.25
C ASN A 531 6.71 3.97 -8.82
N GLN A 532 6.51 4.25 -10.11
CA GLN A 532 7.23 5.32 -10.83
C GLN A 532 6.42 6.62 -11.00
N GLY A 533 5.23 6.71 -10.42
CA GLY A 533 4.31 7.84 -10.62
C GLY A 533 4.65 9.14 -9.88
N LEU A 534 5.82 9.24 -9.23
CA LEU A 534 6.22 10.47 -8.52
C LEU A 534 7.49 11.10 -9.07
N ALA A 535 7.59 12.41 -8.96
CA ALA A 535 8.78 13.14 -9.34
C ALA A 535 9.90 12.90 -8.33
N SER A 536 11.10 12.55 -8.79
CA SER A 536 12.28 12.32 -7.93
C SER A 536 12.68 13.52 -7.08
N SER A 537 12.29 14.73 -7.48
CA SER A 537 12.55 15.98 -6.75
C SER A 537 11.47 16.32 -5.71
N ASN A 538 10.31 15.66 -5.74
CA ASN A 538 9.21 15.89 -4.80
C ASN A 538 8.28 14.67 -4.74
N ILE A 539 8.36 13.93 -3.64
CA ILE A 539 7.56 12.72 -3.40
C ILE A 539 6.04 12.94 -3.34
N ALA A 540 5.60 14.20 -3.19
CA ALA A 540 4.19 14.56 -3.21
C ALA A 540 3.69 15.00 -4.60
N HIS A 541 4.60 15.22 -5.56
CA HIS A 541 4.25 15.64 -6.91
C HIS A 541 4.08 14.44 -7.83
N ARG A 542 2.88 14.33 -8.40
CA ARG A 542 2.51 13.26 -9.32
C ARG A 542 3.07 13.52 -10.72
N LEU A 543 3.60 12.48 -11.34
CA LEU A 543 3.90 12.46 -12.76
C LEU A 543 2.71 11.89 -13.53
N TYR A 544 2.47 12.45 -14.71
CA TYR A 544 1.46 11.97 -15.64
C TYR A 544 2.16 11.73 -16.98
N PRO A 545 2.10 10.51 -17.53
CA PRO A 545 2.64 10.21 -18.85
C PRO A 545 2.05 11.13 -19.91
N ASP A 546 2.82 11.52 -20.93
CA ASP A 546 2.30 12.33 -22.03
C ASP A 546 1.13 11.64 -22.75
N LEU A 547 1.04 10.32 -22.66
CA LEU A 547 -0.04 9.52 -23.27
C LEU A 547 -1.23 9.30 -22.34
N PHE A 548 -1.29 9.96 -21.18
CA PHE A 548 -2.29 9.74 -20.15
C PHE A 548 -3.73 9.93 -20.68
N ASP A 549 -3.94 10.86 -21.61
CA ASP A 549 -5.22 11.06 -22.29
C ASP A 549 -5.36 10.33 -23.64
N GLY A 550 -4.38 9.50 -23.99
CA GLY A 550 -4.31 8.72 -25.22
C GLY A 550 -3.49 9.36 -26.34
N THR A 551 -2.95 10.57 -26.18
CA THR A 551 -2.08 11.18 -27.19
C THR A 551 -1.08 12.17 -26.58
N LYS A 552 0.11 12.27 -27.17
CA LYS A 552 1.14 13.23 -26.73
C LYS A 552 1.03 14.62 -27.38
N LEU A 553 0.02 14.85 -28.22
CA LEU A 553 -0.02 16.00 -29.13
C LEU A 553 -0.35 17.35 -28.46
N ASP A 554 -0.93 17.32 -27.26
CA ASP A 554 -1.24 18.52 -26.46
C ASP A 554 -0.23 18.75 -25.32
N ASN A 555 0.74 17.87 -25.18
CA ASN A 555 1.77 17.91 -24.14
C ASN A 555 2.96 18.79 -24.54
N ASP A 556 3.67 19.30 -23.53
CA ASP A 556 4.88 20.11 -23.73
C ASP A 556 6.03 19.23 -24.23
N THR A 557 6.35 19.35 -25.52
CA THR A 557 7.43 18.58 -26.16
C THR A 557 8.81 18.80 -25.52
N ASN A 558 8.97 19.84 -24.70
CA ASN A 558 10.22 20.13 -23.98
C ASN A 558 10.33 19.40 -22.63
N LYS A 559 9.27 18.74 -22.17
CA LYS A 559 9.21 18.02 -20.88
C LYS A 559 8.53 16.65 -21.06
N PRO A 560 9.07 15.76 -21.90
CA PRO A 560 8.41 14.50 -22.19
C PRO A 560 8.36 13.61 -20.95
N VAL A 561 7.18 13.07 -20.64
CA VAL A 561 6.98 12.04 -19.63
C VAL A 561 6.62 10.73 -20.33
N GLY A 562 7.53 9.76 -20.27
CA GLY A 562 7.32 8.45 -20.88
C GLY A 562 6.24 7.61 -20.16
N PRO A 563 5.81 6.49 -20.76
CA PRO A 563 4.94 5.53 -20.09
C PRO A 563 5.52 5.04 -18.75
N GLU A 564 4.64 4.77 -17.78
CA GLU A 564 5.04 4.36 -16.42
C GLU A 564 4.75 2.90 -16.08
N ILE A 565 3.94 2.20 -16.89
CA ILE A 565 3.54 0.81 -16.62
C ILE A 565 4.65 -0.16 -17.08
N PRO A 566 5.33 -0.88 -16.16
CA PRO A 566 6.36 -1.83 -16.53
C PRO A 566 5.74 -3.19 -16.90
N PRO A 567 6.36 -3.99 -17.78
CA PRO A 567 6.04 -5.40 -17.91
C PRO A 567 6.27 -6.13 -16.56
N PRO A 568 5.54 -7.23 -16.26
CA PRO A 568 4.49 -7.82 -17.06
C PRO A 568 3.13 -7.11 -16.94
N ALA A 569 3.03 -5.99 -16.21
CA ALA A 569 1.76 -5.26 -16.01
C ALA A 569 1.16 -4.69 -17.32
N THR A 570 1.89 -4.74 -18.42
CA THR A 570 1.40 -4.39 -19.77
C THR A 570 0.62 -5.53 -20.45
N ALA A 571 0.49 -6.71 -19.82
CA ALA A 571 -0.33 -7.83 -20.31
C ALA A 571 -1.83 -7.50 -20.32
N LYS A 572 -2.62 -8.27 -21.06
CA LYS A 572 -4.04 -7.98 -21.35
C LYS A 572 -5.00 -8.67 -20.38
N ASP A 573 -4.75 -9.94 -20.12
CA ASP A 573 -5.72 -10.80 -19.45
C ASP A 573 -5.54 -10.85 -17.93
N ILE A 574 -4.53 -10.16 -17.41
CA ILE A 574 -4.20 -10.02 -15.98
C ILE A 574 -5.07 -9.00 -15.23
N VAL A 575 -4.95 -8.98 -13.89
CA VAL A 575 -5.42 -7.89 -13.03
C VAL A 575 -4.22 -7.01 -12.64
N THR A 576 -4.16 -5.79 -13.20
CA THR A 576 -3.14 -4.79 -12.84
C THR A 576 -3.61 -3.92 -11.67
N VAL A 577 -2.79 -3.78 -10.64
CA VAL A 577 -3.19 -3.18 -9.36
C VAL A 577 -2.34 -1.96 -9.01
N GLY A 578 -2.99 -0.81 -8.85
CA GLY A 578 -2.41 0.42 -8.30
C GLY A 578 -2.63 0.55 -6.79
N SER A 579 -1.97 1.53 -6.19
CA SER A 579 -2.01 1.75 -4.74
C SER A 579 -2.87 2.95 -4.36
N HIS A 580 -3.71 2.77 -3.35
CA HIS A 580 -4.33 3.85 -2.58
C HIS A 580 -3.95 3.75 -1.10
N ARG A 581 -4.32 4.79 -0.36
CA ARG A 581 -4.00 4.88 1.07
C ARG A 581 -5.00 4.11 1.94
N TYR A 582 -4.57 3.77 3.14
CA TYR A 582 -5.48 3.38 4.23
C TYR A 582 -6.17 4.63 4.81
N ASP A 583 -7.34 4.45 5.42
CA ASP A 583 -8.05 5.51 6.15
C ASP A 583 -7.75 5.35 7.62
N MET A 584 -7.27 6.44 8.17
CA MET A 584 -7.18 6.59 9.60
C MET A 584 -8.47 7.15 10.11
N GLN A 585 -9.05 6.51 11.15
CA GLN A 585 -10.03 7.12 12.06
C GLN A 585 -9.71 8.60 12.28
N THR A 586 -10.45 9.45 11.59
CA THR A 586 -10.06 10.79 11.12
C THR A 586 -9.60 11.69 12.26
N TYR A 587 -8.29 11.89 12.33
CA TYR A 587 -7.70 13.13 12.83
C TYR A 587 -7.39 14.11 11.69
N ALA A 588 -7.65 13.74 10.42
CA ALA A 588 -7.47 14.56 9.22
C ALA A 588 -8.67 15.50 8.91
N GLY A 589 -9.48 15.84 9.92
CA GLY A 589 -10.64 16.71 9.74
C GLY A 589 -11.71 16.06 8.85
N THR A 590 -12.09 16.73 7.76
CA THR A 590 -13.10 16.25 6.78
C THR A 590 -12.51 15.44 5.63
N THR A 591 -11.24 15.04 5.69
CA THR A 591 -10.56 14.38 4.54
C THR A 591 -10.53 12.88 4.76
N ASN A 592 -11.24 12.13 3.92
CA ASN A 592 -11.17 10.68 3.86
C ASN A 592 -9.89 10.26 3.10
N MET A 593 -8.93 9.62 3.78
CA MET A 593 -7.64 9.29 3.15
C MET A 593 -7.70 8.02 2.31
N GLU A 594 -8.63 7.11 2.59
CA GLU A 594 -8.89 5.91 1.76
C GLU A 594 -9.22 6.27 0.30
N GLU A 595 -9.77 7.46 0.10
CA GLU A 595 -10.18 8.03 -1.18
C GLU A 595 -9.01 8.71 -1.93
N ILE A 596 -7.78 8.55 -1.47
CA ILE A 596 -6.58 9.16 -2.06
C ILE A 596 -5.66 8.08 -2.64
N SER A 597 -5.42 8.14 -3.95
CA SER A 597 -4.41 7.32 -4.61
C SER A 597 -2.99 7.67 -4.16
N SER A 598 -2.11 6.69 -4.12
CA SER A 598 -0.70 6.88 -3.78
C SER A 598 0.03 7.64 -4.88
N ALA A 599 0.83 8.63 -4.50
CA ALA A 599 1.47 9.51 -5.47
C ALA A 599 2.46 8.74 -6.38
N TRP A 600 3.22 7.79 -5.81
CA TRP A 600 4.15 6.93 -6.55
C TRP A 600 3.48 5.84 -7.38
N SER A 601 2.19 5.56 -7.23
CA SER A 601 1.54 4.53 -8.06
C SER A 601 1.66 4.92 -9.53
N SER A 602 2.28 4.07 -10.34
CA SER A 602 2.43 4.29 -11.78
C SER A 602 1.06 4.42 -12.45
N ARG A 603 1.00 5.25 -13.50
CA ARG A 603 -0.20 5.60 -14.25
C ARG A 603 -0.14 5.11 -15.68
N GLY A 604 -1.31 4.82 -16.23
CA GLY A 604 -1.48 4.34 -17.59
C GLY A 604 -1.24 5.42 -18.65
N PRO A 605 -1.40 5.03 -19.93
CA PRO A 605 -1.93 3.74 -20.38
C PRO A 605 -0.94 2.58 -20.28
N ALA A 606 -1.44 1.34 -20.40
CA ALA A 606 -0.64 0.12 -20.37
C ALA A 606 0.47 0.08 -21.45
N THR A 607 0.18 0.61 -22.65
CA THR A 607 1.16 0.74 -23.74
C THR A 607 0.75 1.90 -24.64
N GLU A 608 1.70 2.55 -25.33
CA GLU A 608 1.39 3.59 -26.34
C GLU A 608 0.45 3.08 -27.45
N VAL A 609 0.69 1.87 -27.97
CA VAL A 609 -0.06 1.34 -29.11
C VAL A 609 -1.50 0.98 -28.76
N SER A 610 -1.73 0.38 -27.58
CA SER A 610 -3.06 -0.11 -27.21
C SER A 610 -3.93 0.93 -26.51
N GLY A 611 -3.34 1.94 -25.86
CA GLY A 611 -4.07 2.91 -25.05
C GLY A 611 -4.92 2.30 -23.92
N ARG A 612 -4.72 1.01 -23.59
CA ARG A 612 -5.55 0.30 -22.61
C ARG A 612 -5.35 0.89 -21.23
N THR A 613 -6.45 0.97 -20.49
CA THR A 613 -6.47 1.43 -19.10
C THR A 613 -5.58 0.58 -18.20
N ALA A 614 -4.72 1.27 -17.45
CA ALA A 614 -3.93 0.73 -16.34
C ALA A 614 -3.73 1.86 -15.30
N PRO A 615 -3.75 1.59 -13.98
CA PRO A 615 -4.19 0.35 -13.35
C PRO A 615 -5.62 -0.03 -13.72
N LEU A 616 -5.97 -1.29 -13.50
CA LEU A 616 -7.33 -1.78 -13.67
C LEU A 616 -8.13 -1.55 -12.39
N LEU A 617 -7.49 -1.81 -11.25
CA LEU A 617 -8.04 -1.64 -9.91
C LEU A 617 -7.02 -1.00 -8.99
N MET A 618 -7.51 -0.44 -7.90
CA MET A 618 -6.71 0.05 -6.79
C MET A 618 -6.90 -0.90 -5.59
N SER A 619 -5.85 -1.06 -4.81
CA SER A 619 -5.93 -1.66 -3.47
C SER A 619 -4.99 -0.92 -2.51
N ALA A 620 -5.10 -1.23 -1.23
CA ALA A 620 -4.36 -0.51 -0.22
C ALA A 620 -2.88 -0.89 -0.28
N GLY A 621 -1.98 0.08 -0.39
CA GLY A 621 -0.53 -0.17 -0.54
C GLY A 621 0.33 0.91 0.08
N GLU A 622 -0.27 1.92 0.71
CA GLU A 622 0.41 3.06 1.30
C GLU A 622 -0.28 3.51 2.57
N ASP A 623 0.49 3.91 3.57
CA ASP A 623 -0.02 4.77 4.63
C ASP A 623 0.86 6.01 4.81
N TYR A 624 0.25 7.19 4.93
CA TYR A 624 0.94 8.48 5.14
C TYR A 624 0.80 9.01 6.57
N SER A 625 0.24 8.22 7.45
CA SER A 625 -0.50 8.71 8.60
C SER A 625 0.29 8.83 9.90
N GLY A 626 1.61 8.96 9.80
CA GLY A 626 2.47 9.38 10.92
C GLY A 626 2.25 10.82 11.40
N LEU A 627 1.05 11.39 11.24
CA LEU A 627 0.71 12.76 11.64
C LEU A 627 -0.18 12.82 12.89
N PHE A 628 -1.01 11.81 13.22
CA PHE A 628 -2.03 11.97 14.27
C PHE A 628 -2.52 10.70 14.99
N GLY A 629 -1.75 10.14 15.93
CA GLY A 629 -2.45 9.70 17.15
C GLY A 629 -3.02 8.28 17.29
N ALA A 630 -2.97 7.38 16.30
CA ALA A 630 -3.71 6.11 16.36
C ALA A 630 -2.88 4.85 16.80
N PRO A 631 -3.54 3.74 17.24
CA PRO A 631 -2.92 2.61 17.96
C PRO A 631 -2.51 1.30 17.20
N GLY A 632 -2.35 1.27 15.88
CA GLY A 632 -1.97 0.08 15.07
C GLY A 632 -0.46 -0.09 14.70
N THR A 633 -0.12 -0.61 13.51
CA THR A 633 1.26 -0.86 12.95
C THR A 633 1.65 0.24 11.93
N THR A 634 2.54 0.13 10.94
CA THR A 634 2.69 1.22 9.92
C THR A 634 2.79 0.62 8.52
N GLY A 635 2.24 1.28 7.49
CA GLY A 635 2.31 0.76 6.12
C GLY A 635 1.70 -0.64 6.03
N VAL A 636 2.24 -1.55 5.24
CA VAL A 636 1.87 -2.97 5.24
C VAL A 636 2.57 -3.67 6.42
N ALA A 637 1.82 -4.39 7.26
CA ALA A 637 2.37 -5.03 8.44
C ALA A 637 1.98 -6.50 8.56
N VAL A 638 2.96 -7.32 8.90
CA VAL A 638 2.85 -8.79 9.00
C VAL A 638 3.72 -9.30 10.15
N PHE A 639 3.80 -10.63 10.32
CA PHE A 639 4.82 -11.22 11.18
C PHE A 639 5.99 -11.76 10.35
N ARG A 640 7.16 -11.77 10.97
CA ARG A 640 8.36 -12.41 10.46
C ARG A 640 9.09 -13.19 11.55
N SER A 641 9.99 -14.06 11.11
CA SER A 641 11.10 -14.52 11.95
C SER A 641 12.18 -13.44 12.09
N ARG A 642 13.00 -13.55 13.13
CA ARG A 642 14.19 -12.71 13.41
C ARG A 642 15.46 -13.38 12.90
N ASP A 643 15.40 -14.67 12.63
CA ASP A 643 16.55 -15.44 12.21
C ASP A 643 16.45 -15.85 10.75
N ASN A 644 17.55 -16.50 10.33
CA ASN A 644 17.74 -17.06 9.02
C ASN A 644 17.71 -18.58 9.11
N ASP A 645 16.73 -19.14 9.83
CA ASP A 645 16.42 -20.55 9.70
C ASP A 645 14.91 -20.80 9.59
N ASN A 646 14.52 -21.94 8.99
CA ASN A 646 13.12 -22.37 8.92
C ASN A 646 12.82 -23.43 9.99
N PHE A 647 13.49 -23.35 11.14
CA PHE A 647 13.37 -24.30 12.24
C PHE A 647 12.66 -23.69 13.44
N ALA A 648 12.48 -24.50 14.48
CA ALA A 648 12.00 -23.98 15.75
C ALA A 648 13.13 -23.20 16.44
N PRO A 649 12.83 -22.10 17.16
CA PRO A 649 11.49 -21.71 17.63
C PRO A 649 10.64 -20.97 16.60
N VAL A 650 9.31 -21.17 16.66
CA VAL A 650 8.37 -20.33 15.90
C VAL A 650 8.40 -18.90 16.43
N GLU A 651 8.45 -17.93 15.54
CA GLU A 651 8.70 -16.53 15.85
C GLU A 651 7.57 -15.59 15.41
N ALA A 652 7.47 -14.46 16.11
CA ALA A 652 6.43 -13.46 15.92
C ALA A 652 7.00 -12.03 16.04
N GLN A 653 8.01 -11.72 15.24
CA GLN A 653 8.49 -10.34 15.11
C GLN A 653 7.54 -9.56 14.21
N LEU A 654 7.10 -8.40 14.68
CA LEU A 654 6.33 -7.48 13.86
C LEU A 654 7.22 -6.91 12.74
N ASP A 655 6.75 -7.03 11.50
CA ASP A 655 7.27 -6.37 10.30
C ASP A 655 6.26 -5.31 9.87
N GLU A 656 6.73 -4.10 9.54
CA GLU A 656 5.92 -2.93 9.21
C GLU A 656 6.75 -1.90 8.43
N ASP A 657 6.17 -0.72 8.14
CA ASP A 657 6.73 0.33 7.27
C ASP A 657 6.86 -0.08 5.79
N ASN A 658 6.22 -1.17 5.40
CA ASN A 658 6.21 -1.65 4.01
C ASN A 658 5.24 -0.82 3.14
N LEU A 659 5.66 -0.36 1.98
CA LEU A 659 4.82 0.41 1.06
C LEU A 659 5.14 0.07 -0.39
N GLY A 660 4.13 0.00 -1.25
CA GLY A 660 4.33 -0.41 -2.64
C GLY A 660 3.08 -0.98 -3.31
N THR A 661 3.03 -0.86 -4.64
CA THR A 661 1.97 -1.48 -5.46
C THR A 661 2.02 -3.00 -5.39
N SER A 662 3.18 -3.57 -5.08
CA SER A 662 3.36 -5.01 -4.80
C SER A 662 2.45 -5.49 -3.68
N TYR A 663 2.39 -4.77 -2.56
CA TYR A 663 1.49 -5.12 -1.45
C TYR A 663 0.03 -4.86 -1.79
N ALA A 664 -0.28 -3.81 -2.56
CA ALA A 664 -1.63 -3.60 -3.09
C ALA A 664 -2.07 -4.80 -3.95
N SER A 665 -1.20 -5.31 -4.81
CA SER A 665 -1.47 -6.51 -5.62
C SER A 665 -1.67 -7.77 -4.76
N ALA A 666 -0.98 -7.87 -3.62
CA ALA A 666 -1.17 -8.94 -2.63
C ALA A 666 -2.58 -8.90 -2.03
N TYR A 667 -3.04 -7.75 -1.55
CA TYR A 667 -4.39 -7.62 -1.00
C TYR A 667 -5.49 -7.85 -2.05
N ALA A 668 -5.29 -7.38 -3.29
CA ALA A 668 -6.19 -7.69 -4.40
C ALA A 668 -6.25 -9.20 -4.69
N THR A 669 -5.12 -9.90 -4.61
CA THR A 669 -5.06 -11.36 -4.78
C THR A 669 -5.81 -12.08 -3.65
N GLY A 670 -5.65 -11.64 -2.40
CA GLY A 670 -6.43 -12.13 -1.27
C GLY A 670 -7.93 -11.90 -1.46
N ALA A 671 -8.34 -10.75 -2.00
CA ALA A 671 -9.73 -10.48 -2.36
C ALA A 671 -10.23 -11.48 -3.42
N GLY A 672 -9.42 -11.78 -4.43
CA GLY A 672 -9.71 -12.81 -5.44
C GLY A 672 -9.92 -14.20 -4.83
N ALA A 673 -9.15 -14.57 -3.80
CA ALA A 673 -9.34 -15.83 -3.08
C ALA A 673 -10.68 -15.88 -2.32
N ILE A 674 -11.10 -14.76 -1.70
CA ILE A 674 -12.42 -14.64 -1.07
C ILE A 674 -13.54 -14.78 -2.12
N VAL A 675 -13.40 -14.17 -3.29
CA VAL A 675 -14.35 -14.31 -4.40
C VAL A 675 -14.48 -15.78 -4.82
N ARG A 676 -13.37 -16.49 -5.06
CA ARG A 676 -13.43 -17.92 -5.42
C ARG A 676 -14.08 -18.77 -4.33
N ASP A 677 -13.70 -18.55 -3.08
CA ASP A 677 -14.25 -19.27 -1.93
C ASP A 677 -15.76 -19.04 -1.77
N TYR A 678 -16.26 -17.85 -2.15
CA TYR A 678 -17.68 -17.49 -2.08
C TYR A 678 -18.53 -18.39 -2.96
N PHE A 679 -18.09 -18.60 -4.20
CA PHE A 679 -18.72 -19.51 -5.16
C PHE A 679 -18.52 -20.97 -4.76
N ALA A 680 -17.31 -21.34 -4.34
CA ALA A 680 -16.98 -22.71 -3.97
C ALA A 680 -17.82 -23.20 -2.78
N GLN A 681 -18.08 -22.32 -1.80
CA GLN A 681 -18.92 -22.64 -0.65
C GLN A 681 -20.43 -22.58 -0.95
N GLY A 682 -20.83 -22.04 -2.11
CA GLY A 682 -22.22 -21.98 -2.57
C GLY A 682 -23.01 -20.82 -1.98
N PHE A 683 -22.39 -19.66 -1.80
CA PHE A 683 -23.11 -18.45 -1.39
C PHE A 683 -23.88 -17.79 -2.54
N TYR A 684 -23.39 -17.90 -3.78
CA TYR A 684 -24.09 -17.40 -4.95
C TYR A 684 -25.14 -18.42 -5.42
N PRO A 685 -26.39 -18.03 -5.78
CA PRO A 685 -26.87 -16.65 -6.00
C PRO A 685 -27.56 -16.00 -4.80
N THR A 686 -27.72 -16.72 -3.69
CA THR A 686 -28.64 -16.33 -2.62
C THR A 686 -28.03 -15.43 -1.54
N GLY A 687 -26.71 -15.27 -1.54
CA GLY A 687 -25.95 -14.71 -0.43
C GLY A 687 -25.89 -15.61 0.80
N SER A 688 -26.40 -16.85 0.71
CA SER A 688 -26.44 -17.82 1.81
C SER A 688 -25.80 -19.13 1.38
N ARG A 689 -25.03 -19.74 2.28
CA ARG A 689 -24.30 -20.98 2.00
C ARG A 689 -25.27 -22.14 1.72
N THR A 690 -25.37 -22.57 0.47
CA THR A 690 -26.27 -23.62 0.00
C THR A 690 -25.49 -24.71 -0.73
N VAL A 691 -25.69 -25.98 -0.36
CA VAL A 691 -24.91 -27.11 -0.91
C VAL A 691 -25.11 -27.28 -2.42
N ASN A 692 -26.33 -27.11 -2.91
CA ASN A 692 -26.65 -27.25 -4.33
C ASN A 692 -26.12 -26.10 -5.20
N ASP A 693 -25.74 -25.00 -4.56
CA ASP A 693 -25.26 -23.79 -5.23
C ASP A 693 -23.72 -23.75 -5.30
N ARG A 694 -23.03 -24.76 -4.76
CA ARG A 694 -21.58 -24.85 -4.76
C ARG A 694 -21.02 -24.97 -6.17
N LEU A 695 -20.01 -24.16 -6.46
CA LEU A 695 -19.17 -24.25 -7.65
C LEU A 695 -17.77 -24.71 -7.22
N PRO A 696 -17.56 -26.01 -6.92
CA PRO A 696 -16.27 -26.49 -6.47
C PRO A 696 -15.23 -26.32 -7.57
N SER A 697 -13.97 -26.22 -7.16
CA SER A 697 -12.85 -26.02 -8.07
C SER A 697 -12.77 -27.13 -9.14
N PRO A 698 -12.53 -26.81 -10.43
CA PRO A 698 -12.15 -25.50 -10.99
C PRO A 698 -13.34 -24.61 -11.42
N GLY A 699 -14.57 -24.85 -10.94
CA GLY A 699 -15.83 -24.26 -11.42
C GLY A 699 -16.02 -22.74 -11.33
N VAL A 700 -14.94 -21.97 -11.15
CA VAL A 700 -14.91 -20.51 -11.14
C VAL A 700 -13.81 -20.06 -12.11
N SER A 701 -14.16 -19.29 -13.14
CA SER A 701 -13.17 -18.75 -14.06
C SER A 701 -12.33 -17.63 -13.44
N GLY A 702 -11.11 -17.43 -13.92
CA GLY A 702 -10.30 -16.26 -13.60
C GLY A 702 -10.97 -14.97 -14.07
N SER A 703 -11.64 -15.00 -15.23
CA SER A 703 -12.41 -13.86 -15.74
C SER A 703 -13.55 -13.45 -14.82
N LEU A 704 -14.24 -14.41 -14.18
CA LEU A 704 -15.24 -14.14 -13.15
C LEU A 704 -14.61 -13.46 -11.93
N VAL A 705 -13.44 -13.93 -11.47
CA VAL A 705 -12.72 -13.28 -10.37
C VAL A 705 -12.39 -11.83 -10.72
N LYS A 706 -11.80 -11.60 -11.90
CA LYS A 706 -11.48 -10.25 -12.41
C LYS A 706 -12.73 -9.37 -12.52
N ALA A 707 -13.82 -9.89 -13.08
CA ALA A 707 -15.07 -9.17 -13.24
C ALA A 707 -15.73 -8.82 -11.89
N ALA A 708 -15.73 -9.73 -10.93
CA ALA A 708 -16.26 -9.48 -9.59
C ALA A 708 -15.46 -8.38 -8.88
N LEU A 709 -14.13 -8.40 -8.97
CA LEU A 709 -13.28 -7.34 -8.41
C LEU A 709 -13.50 -5.98 -9.10
N ILE A 710 -13.68 -5.95 -10.43
CA ILE A 710 -14.02 -4.72 -11.15
C ILE A 710 -15.39 -4.19 -10.74
N ALA A 711 -16.39 -5.05 -10.65
CA ALA A 711 -17.75 -4.68 -10.27
C ALA A 711 -17.82 -4.22 -8.80
N SER A 712 -16.88 -4.66 -7.95
CA SER A 712 -16.79 -4.24 -6.56
C SER A 712 -16.16 -2.85 -6.37
N ALA A 713 -15.55 -2.31 -7.42
CA ALA A 713 -14.66 -1.17 -7.31
C ALA A 713 -15.40 0.16 -7.04
N ASN A 714 -15.11 0.77 -5.89
CA ASN A 714 -15.53 2.14 -5.57
C ASN A 714 -14.51 3.15 -6.13
N PHE A 715 -14.98 4.25 -6.71
CA PHE A 715 -14.10 5.26 -7.30
C PHE A 715 -13.48 6.14 -6.21
N LEU A 716 -12.20 6.49 -6.35
CA LEU A 716 -11.52 7.37 -5.42
C LEU A 716 -11.97 8.82 -5.65
N GLU A 717 -12.64 9.42 -4.66
CA GLU A 717 -13.24 10.78 -4.75
C GLU A 717 -12.39 11.88 -4.08
N GLY A 718 -11.38 11.50 -3.30
CA GLY A 718 -10.52 12.37 -2.49
C GLY A 718 -9.43 13.10 -3.28
N ILE A 719 -9.68 13.44 -4.54
CA ILE A 719 -8.67 13.98 -5.47
C ILE A 719 -8.86 15.51 -5.69
N PRO A 720 -8.48 16.40 -4.75
CA PRO A 720 -8.17 17.78 -5.11
C PRO A 720 -6.72 17.84 -5.63
N VAL A 721 -6.46 17.17 -6.74
CA VAL A 721 -5.14 17.16 -7.39
C VAL A 721 -5.09 18.25 -8.43
N ASN A 722 -4.13 19.17 -8.26
CA ASN A 722 -3.87 20.28 -9.18
C ASN A 722 -2.62 20.03 -10.05
N ASP A 723 -2.12 18.80 -10.06
CA ASP A 723 -0.87 18.40 -10.71
C ASP A 723 -1.04 17.97 -12.16
N TYR A 724 -2.27 17.89 -12.68
CA TYR A 724 -2.52 17.49 -14.07
C TYR A 724 -1.84 18.46 -15.05
N PRO A 725 -1.11 17.94 -16.06
CA PRO A 725 -0.46 18.76 -17.07
C PRO A 725 -1.45 19.62 -17.85
N ASN A 726 -2.60 19.04 -18.22
CA ASN A 726 -3.64 19.72 -19.00
C ASN A 726 -5.07 19.35 -18.54
N ALA A 727 -6.07 19.97 -19.17
CA ALA A 727 -7.48 19.78 -18.82
C ALA A 727 -8.05 18.41 -19.27
N ASN A 728 -7.53 17.83 -20.36
CA ASN A 728 -7.92 16.49 -20.81
C ASN A 728 -7.43 15.44 -19.82
N ASP A 729 -6.18 15.55 -19.36
CA ASP A 729 -5.63 14.69 -18.31
C ASP A 729 -6.48 14.76 -17.03
N GLN A 730 -6.85 15.96 -16.61
CA GLN A 730 -7.73 16.13 -15.46
C GLN A 730 -9.08 15.41 -15.67
N LEU A 731 -9.69 15.53 -16.85
CA LEU A 731 -10.95 14.84 -17.16
C LEU A 731 -10.78 13.32 -17.11
N VAL A 732 -9.67 12.79 -17.61
CA VAL A 732 -9.37 11.35 -17.57
C VAL A 732 -9.16 10.87 -16.15
N GLY A 733 -8.37 11.57 -15.33
CA GLY A 733 -8.08 11.20 -13.94
C GLY A 733 -9.30 11.26 -13.02
N GLN A 734 -10.25 12.18 -13.30
CA GLN A 734 -11.45 12.40 -12.49
C GLN A 734 -12.71 11.68 -12.99
N SER A 735 -12.64 10.93 -14.09
CA SER A 735 -13.78 10.21 -14.66
C SER A 735 -13.49 8.72 -14.75
N ARG A 736 -14.47 7.85 -14.47
CA ARG A 736 -14.32 6.39 -14.74
C ARG A 736 -14.02 6.09 -16.21
N SER A 737 -14.62 6.88 -17.10
CA SER A 737 -14.33 6.93 -18.54
C SER A 737 -14.78 8.27 -19.11
N VAL A 738 -14.14 8.75 -20.17
CA VAL A 738 -14.49 10.01 -20.82
C VAL A 738 -14.37 9.89 -22.34
N ASN A 739 -15.25 10.58 -23.07
CA ASN A 739 -15.12 10.75 -24.51
C ASN A 739 -14.44 12.08 -24.81
N LEU A 740 -13.17 12.04 -25.21
CA LEU A 740 -12.39 13.23 -25.55
C LEU A 740 -12.57 13.65 -27.02
N GLY A 741 -13.17 12.81 -27.85
CA GLY A 741 -13.31 13.05 -29.28
C GLY A 741 -11.94 13.13 -29.97
N SER A 742 -11.43 14.35 -30.16
CA SER A 742 -10.09 14.57 -30.72
C SER A 742 -9.28 15.53 -29.85
N VAL A 743 -8.04 15.13 -29.58
CA VAL A 743 -7.06 15.91 -28.82
C VAL A 743 -5.87 16.22 -29.72
N GLY A 744 -5.49 17.49 -29.84
CA GLY A 744 -4.40 17.91 -30.73
C GLY A 744 -4.62 17.53 -32.21
N GLY A 745 -5.86 17.29 -32.64
CA GLY A 745 -6.20 16.78 -33.97
C GLY A 745 -6.08 15.27 -34.15
N PHE A 746 -5.64 14.53 -33.12
CA PHE A 746 -5.64 13.07 -33.10
C PHE A 746 -7.00 12.53 -32.61
N PRO A 747 -7.60 11.52 -33.26
CA PRO A 747 -8.85 10.94 -32.82
C PRO A 747 -8.60 9.97 -31.65
N VAL A 748 -9.02 10.35 -30.44
CA VAL A 748 -8.90 9.52 -29.22
C VAL A 748 -10.19 8.72 -28.99
N GLY A 749 -11.35 9.40 -29.01
CA GLY A 749 -12.64 8.77 -28.70
C GLY A 749 -12.85 8.52 -27.20
N VAL A 750 -13.36 7.34 -26.85
CA VAL A 750 -13.66 6.94 -25.46
C VAL A 750 -12.42 6.30 -24.84
N ILE A 751 -11.98 6.83 -23.70
CA ILE A 751 -10.85 6.31 -22.93
C ILE A 751 -11.28 6.05 -21.48
N GLY A 752 -10.70 5.02 -20.86
CA GLY A 752 -10.90 4.72 -19.44
C GLY A 752 -9.91 5.49 -18.54
N ASN A 753 -10.13 5.44 -17.23
CA ASN A 753 -9.32 6.17 -16.26
C ASN A 753 -7.90 5.61 -16.12
N ASN A 754 -6.88 6.33 -16.60
CA ASN A 754 -5.48 5.90 -16.52
C ASN A 754 -4.79 6.17 -15.16
N GLU A 755 -5.51 6.66 -14.15
CA GLU A 755 -4.94 6.93 -12.82
C GLU A 755 -5.34 5.89 -11.78
N GLN A 756 -6.61 5.46 -11.79
CA GLN A 756 -7.18 4.55 -10.81
C GLN A 756 -8.01 3.42 -11.43
N GLY A 757 -8.16 3.38 -12.76
CA GLY A 757 -8.96 2.38 -13.44
C GLY A 757 -10.42 2.42 -12.99
N TYR A 758 -10.93 1.27 -12.55
CA TYR A 758 -12.30 1.17 -12.03
C TYR A 758 -12.44 1.64 -10.57
N GLY A 759 -11.33 1.88 -9.87
CA GLY A 759 -11.32 2.32 -8.47
C GLY A 759 -10.81 1.25 -7.48
N ARG A 760 -11.04 1.47 -6.18
CA ARG A 760 -10.60 0.60 -5.08
C ARG A 760 -11.55 -0.57 -4.82
N ILE A 761 -10.98 -1.74 -4.53
CA ILE A 761 -11.75 -2.98 -4.27
C ILE A 761 -12.57 -2.84 -2.97
N GLN A 762 -13.87 -3.15 -3.06
CA GLN A 762 -14.78 -3.22 -1.92
C GLN A 762 -15.76 -4.40 -2.08
N LEU A 763 -15.40 -5.57 -1.54
CA LEU A 763 -16.13 -6.82 -1.79
C LEU A 763 -17.61 -6.79 -1.39
N SER A 764 -17.98 -6.00 -0.38
CA SER A 764 -19.38 -5.81 0.05
C SER A 764 -20.29 -5.30 -1.08
N ASN A 765 -19.74 -4.65 -2.10
CA ASN A 765 -20.49 -4.14 -3.24
C ASN A 765 -20.94 -5.24 -4.22
N VAL A 766 -20.45 -6.47 -4.10
CA VAL A 766 -20.76 -7.57 -5.03
C VAL A 766 -20.97 -8.93 -4.37
N LEU A 767 -20.46 -9.16 -3.16
CA LEU A 767 -20.58 -10.44 -2.44
C LEU A 767 -21.56 -10.31 -1.26
N PRO A 768 -22.89 -10.45 -1.47
CA PRO A 768 -23.88 -10.36 -0.41
C PRO A 768 -23.73 -11.50 0.60
N ILE A 769 -23.95 -11.21 1.87
CA ILE A 769 -24.01 -12.19 2.97
C ILE A 769 -25.20 -11.89 3.88
N PRO A 770 -25.73 -12.87 4.64
CA PRO A 770 -27.04 -12.76 5.31
C PRO A 770 -27.07 -11.77 6.48
N ASN A 771 -25.89 -11.41 7.01
CA ASN A 771 -25.73 -10.69 8.27
C ASN A 771 -25.34 -9.22 8.10
N TRP A 772 -25.43 -8.66 6.89
CA TRP A 772 -25.20 -7.23 6.69
C TRP A 772 -26.33 -6.41 7.34
N PRO A 773 -26.05 -5.44 8.23
CA PRO A 773 -27.08 -4.53 8.70
C PRO A 773 -27.61 -3.70 7.52
N PRO A 774 -28.91 -3.80 7.16
CA PRO A 774 -29.47 -3.18 5.95
C PRO A 774 -29.53 -1.64 6.00
N SER A 775 -29.06 -1.02 7.09
CA SER A 775 -29.20 0.42 7.35
C SER A 775 -27.87 1.16 7.53
N LYS A 776 -26.72 0.51 7.32
CA LYS A 776 -25.42 1.16 7.48
C LYS A 776 -24.80 1.42 6.11
N ALA A 777 -24.86 2.68 5.68
CA ALA A 777 -24.07 3.15 4.57
C ALA A 777 -22.58 3.11 4.96
N ILE A 778 -21.73 2.81 3.99
CA ILE A 778 -20.27 2.79 4.12
C ILE A 778 -19.71 3.88 3.19
N GLY A 779 -18.64 4.57 3.58
CA GLY A 779 -18.03 5.62 2.73
C GLY A 779 -18.57 7.03 2.99
N LEU A 780 -19.05 7.32 4.20
CA LEU A 780 -19.39 8.70 4.58
C LEU A 780 -18.11 9.54 4.70
N PRO A 781 -18.13 10.85 4.35
CA PRO A 781 -19.30 11.67 4.05
C PRO A 781 -19.66 11.82 2.54
N ASP A 782 -18.82 11.37 1.61
CA ASP A 782 -18.91 11.81 0.20
C ASP A 782 -19.87 10.95 -0.63
N THR A 783 -19.77 9.61 -0.57
CA THR A 783 -20.69 8.70 -1.29
C THR A 783 -21.11 7.52 -0.39
N PRO A 784 -22.33 7.56 0.21
CA PRO A 784 -22.84 6.45 1.01
C PRO A 784 -23.16 5.22 0.14
N GLU A 785 -22.40 4.14 0.34
CA GLU A 785 -22.57 2.86 -0.35
C GLU A 785 -23.29 1.83 0.52
N TYR A 786 -24.11 0.99 -0.13
CA TYR A 786 -24.81 -0.11 0.52
C TYR A 786 -24.30 -1.44 -0.03
N PRO A 787 -24.14 -2.47 0.82
CA PRO A 787 -23.85 -3.82 0.35
C PRO A 787 -24.85 -4.26 -0.72
N ALA A 788 -24.36 -4.99 -1.73
CA ALA A 788 -25.22 -5.44 -2.81
C ALA A 788 -26.43 -6.23 -2.28
N ALA A 789 -27.61 -5.92 -2.81
CA ALA A 789 -28.83 -6.71 -2.55
C ALA A 789 -28.91 -7.97 -3.43
N GLY A 790 -28.08 -8.05 -4.48
CA GLY A 790 -27.98 -9.18 -5.40
C GLY A 790 -27.06 -8.87 -6.58
N LEU A 791 -26.47 -9.90 -7.16
CA LEU A 791 -25.63 -9.83 -8.36
C LEU A 791 -26.11 -10.89 -9.35
N LEU A 792 -26.14 -10.58 -10.64
CA LEU A 792 -26.36 -11.57 -11.70
C LEU A 792 -25.03 -11.83 -12.40
N ILE A 793 -24.66 -13.09 -12.49
CA ILE A 793 -23.36 -13.53 -12.99
C ILE A 793 -23.58 -14.51 -14.13
N PHE A 794 -22.85 -14.28 -15.21
CA PHE A 794 -22.72 -15.19 -16.34
C PHE A 794 -21.24 -15.56 -16.47
N ASP A 795 -20.94 -16.85 -16.32
CA ASP A 795 -19.59 -17.40 -16.38
C ASP A 795 -19.63 -18.70 -17.18
N ASP A 796 -18.83 -18.79 -18.25
CA ASP A 796 -18.89 -19.91 -19.19
C ASP A 796 -18.47 -21.24 -18.56
N ILE A 797 -17.49 -21.22 -17.64
CA ILE A 797 -17.09 -22.40 -16.86
C ILE A 797 -18.20 -22.83 -15.92
N ALA A 798 -18.77 -21.91 -15.13
CA ALA A 798 -19.82 -22.23 -14.17
C ALA A 798 -21.12 -22.71 -14.85
N THR A 799 -21.44 -22.19 -16.04
CA THR A 799 -22.65 -22.56 -16.79
C THR A 799 -22.44 -23.71 -17.77
N GLY A 800 -21.19 -24.14 -18.00
CA GLY A 800 -20.82 -25.16 -18.98
C GLY A 800 -21.10 -24.73 -20.43
N GLU A 801 -21.17 -23.42 -20.67
CA GLU A 801 -21.37 -22.86 -22.00
C GLU A 801 -20.12 -23.01 -22.87
N LYS A 802 -20.31 -23.08 -24.19
CA LYS A 802 -19.17 -23.14 -25.10
C LYS A 802 -18.45 -21.79 -25.11
N PRO A 803 -17.10 -21.78 -25.11
CA PRO A 803 -16.31 -20.59 -25.36
C PRO A 803 -16.85 -19.77 -26.54
N ILE A 804 -16.99 -18.45 -26.34
CA ILE A 804 -17.13 -17.52 -27.47
C ILE A 804 -15.73 -17.43 -28.10
N GLY A 805 -15.61 -17.90 -29.34
CA GLY A 805 -14.34 -18.00 -30.08
C GLY A 805 -13.93 -16.72 -30.79
#